data_AF-A0A4S2JTC7-F1
#
_entry.id   AF-A0A4S2JTC7-F1
#
_cell.length_a   1.000
_cell.length_b   1.000
_cell.length_c   1.000
_cell.angle_alpha   90.00
_cell.angle_beta   90.00
_cell.angle_gamma   90.00
#
_symmetry.space_group_name_H-M   'P 1'
#
loop_
_entity.id
_entity.type
_entity.pdbx_description
1 polymer ?
#
loop_
_entity_poly.entity_id
_entity_poly.type
_entity_poly.pdbx_seq_one_letter_code
_entity_poly.pdbx_strand_id
1 'polypeptide(L)'
;MASICRRWRLWILPVLTCLYALLIVILVPILLVNSVKNGFKKQDQGALVGGAFVLLALPIAFYEIVQHMIYYTQPRLQKYIIRILWMVPIYAVNAVRNVTNPFHPKSMQIFAQLFNERFLFVQWLGLVYSEGSIYVDSLRECYEAYVIYNFMMYLLAYLNADHQLEHRLEISPQVHHMFPLCCLPDWEMGREFVHMCKHGILQYTAVRPISTLISFICELNGVYGEGEFKGDVAFPYMIALNNLSQFVAMYCLVLFYRANVEALKPMKPIGKFLCIKAVVFFSFFQGVLVALLVYFDVISSIFNTDNSDDIRSISSKLQDFLICIEMFLAAVAHHYSFSYKPFVNLAQGQAWWDAFRAMWDVSDVHNDIKEHLGVVGSSLSRRIRGRGAYQQAWGSATERTSLLPEATVVNQARSAPACSFSGYNTEAGLNNNPSVGESEEATANALDNNNAVNTDGVEVESVRGTTRDVEQRMNGKASEEHEECQYLRLIEKVLKTGTKRGNRTGVDTYSIFGAQMRFSLRDGVFPLLTTKRVFWRAVVEELLWFIKGSTNSKELTDKDVHIWDENGSRAFLDSSGFTDREEGDLGPVYGFQWRHFGAEYKDMRTDYTGQGIDQLKEVIHKVKHSPDDRRIIMSAWNPVDIPKMALPPCHAFVQFYVNNGELSAQLYQRSADMGLGVPFNIASYSLLTYMIAHVTGLKPGEFVHTMGDCHVYVNHISALEEQVKREPREFPKLRVVREVKDIDDFTAEDFELIDYKPYPKIYMKMAV
;
A
#
# COMPACT_ATOMS: atom_id res chain seq x y z
N MET A 1 29.03 4.37 -17.48
CA MET A 1 27.93 5.11 -16.81
C MET A 1 27.05 4.24 -15.91
N ALA A 2 26.60 3.04 -16.33
CA ALA A 2 25.70 2.20 -15.52
C ALA A 2 26.22 1.83 -14.11
N SER A 3 27.52 1.54 -13.96
CA SER A 3 28.17 1.27 -12.66
C SER A 3 28.16 2.49 -11.71
N ILE A 4 28.38 3.69 -12.26
CA ILE A 4 28.35 4.95 -11.50
C ILE A 4 26.92 5.25 -11.02
N CYS A 5 25.93 5.11 -11.90
CA CYS A 5 24.51 5.26 -11.51
C CYS A 5 24.05 4.22 -10.47
N ARG A 6 24.66 3.03 -10.45
CA ARG A 6 24.35 1.98 -9.46
C ARG A 6 24.91 2.30 -8.07
N ARG A 7 26.01 3.06 -7.99
CA ARG A 7 26.67 3.52 -6.76
C ARG A 7 26.27 4.94 -6.32
N TRP A 8 25.12 5.43 -6.78
CA TRP A 8 24.62 6.78 -6.51
C TRP A 8 24.59 7.19 -5.04
N ARG A 9 24.31 6.25 -4.12
CA ARG A 9 24.32 6.49 -2.67
C ARG A 9 25.66 6.99 -2.14
N LEU A 10 26.76 6.63 -2.80
CA LEU A 10 28.11 7.02 -2.40
C LEU A 10 28.51 8.40 -2.90
N TRP A 11 27.97 8.85 -4.04
CA TRP A 11 28.37 10.12 -4.66
C TRP A 11 27.34 11.24 -4.56
N ILE A 12 26.05 10.94 -4.34
CA ILE A 12 24.99 11.97 -4.33
C ILE A 12 25.23 13.02 -3.23
N LEU A 13 25.62 12.57 -2.03
CA LEU A 13 25.88 13.48 -0.93
C LEU A 13 27.13 14.33 -1.17
N PRO A 14 28.31 13.77 -1.53
CA PRO A 14 29.48 14.57 -1.93
C PRO A 14 29.20 15.57 -3.06
N VAL A 15 28.44 15.16 -4.09
CA VAL A 15 28.10 16.05 -5.22
C VAL A 15 27.24 17.21 -4.75
N LEU A 16 26.20 16.96 -3.95
CA LEU A 16 25.35 18.02 -3.39
C LEU A 16 26.14 18.95 -2.47
N THR A 17 27.05 18.42 -1.65
CA THR A 17 27.93 19.22 -0.81
C THR A 17 28.86 20.11 -1.64
N CYS A 18 29.46 19.58 -2.71
CA CYS A 18 30.32 20.37 -3.61
C CYS A 18 29.54 21.46 -4.36
N LEU A 19 28.34 21.14 -4.88
CA LEU A 19 27.47 22.11 -5.53
C LEU A 19 27.05 23.23 -4.57
N TYR A 20 26.75 22.87 -3.32
CA TYR A 20 26.38 23.84 -2.29
C TYR A 20 27.56 24.71 -1.84
N ALA A 21 28.76 24.14 -1.71
CA ALA A 21 29.98 24.89 -1.43
C ALA A 21 30.29 25.89 -2.57
N LEU A 22 30.15 25.45 -3.83
CA LEU A 22 30.29 26.31 -5.00
C LEU A 22 29.26 27.46 -4.99
N LEU A 23 28.01 27.16 -4.64
CA LEU A 23 26.96 28.15 -4.48
C LEU A 23 27.35 29.23 -3.45
N ILE A 24 27.88 28.83 -2.29
CA ILE A 24 28.35 29.77 -1.25
C ILE A 24 29.51 30.63 -1.78
N VAL A 25 30.51 30.01 -2.41
CA VAL A 25 31.70 30.70 -2.94
C VAL A 25 31.33 31.72 -4.02
N ILE A 26 30.25 31.51 -4.75
CA ILE A 26 29.77 32.46 -5.76
C ILE A 26 28.83 33.50 -5.13
N LEU A 27 27.83 33.06 -4.37
CA LEU A 27 26.74 33.91 -3.87
C LEU A 27 27.22 34.87 -2.79
N VAL A 28 28.01 34.41 -1.81
CA VAL A 28 28.42 35.24 -0.68
C VAL A 28 29.28 36.43 -1.13
N PRO A 29 30.30 36.27 -2.00
CA PRO A 29 31.05 37.42 -2.52
C PRO A 29 30.21 38.39 -3.34
N ILE A 30 29.25 37.91 -4.15
CA ILE A 30 28.35 38.78 -4.91
C ILE A 30 27.50 39.64 -3.97
N LEU A 31 26.92 39.03 -2.93
CA LEU A 31 26.12 39.74 -1.93
C LEU A 31 26.96 40.76 -1.16
N LEU A 32 28.19 40.39 -0.77
CA LEU A 32 29.11 41.30 -0.06
C LEU A 32 29.55 42.47 -0.95
N VAL A 33 29.95 42.23 -2.20
CA VAL A 33 30.36 43.29 -3.14
C VAL A 33 29.22 44.26 -3.41
N ASN A 34 28.00 43.75 -3.59
CA ASN A 34 26.83 44.59 -3.80
C ASN A 34 26.45 45.39 -2.53
N SER A 35 26.59 44.80 -1.34
CA SER A 35 26.36 45.49 -0.07
C SER A 35 27.40 46.59 0.19
N VAL A 36 28.67 46.35 -0.14
CA VAL A 36 29.75 47.35 -0.09
C VAL A 36 29.47 48.50 -1.07
N LYS A 37 29.07 48.20 -2.31
CA LYS A 37 28.75 49.22 -3.34
C LYS A 37 27.54 50.08 -2.97
N ASN A 38 26.58 49.54 -2.23
CA ASN A 38 25.39 50.27 -1.77
C ASN A 38 25.61 51.05 -0.47
N GLY A 39 26.82 50.97 0.12
CA GLY A 39 27.19 51.71 1.32
C GLY A 39 26.73 51.09 2.64
N PHE A 40 26.50 49.77 2.70
CA PHE A 40 26.06 49.04 3.91
C PHE A 40 24.89 49.72 4.64
N LYS A 41 23.77 49.94 3.94
CA LYS A 41 22.57 50.49 4.59
C LYS A 41 22.02 49.48 5.61
N LYS A 42 21.33 49.95 6.67
CA LYS A 42 20.70 49.07 7.69
C LYS A 42 19.79 47.99 7.08
N GLN A 43 19.19 48.25 5.91
CA GLN A 43 18.38 47.28 5.17
C GLN A 43 19.20 46.13 4.56
N ASP A 44 20.44 46.39 4.12
CA ASP A 44 21.33 45.36 3.56
C ASP A 44 21.81 44.37 4.66
N GLN A 45 21.91 44.84 5.90
CA GLN A 45 22.30 44.00 7.05
C GLN A 45 21.24 42.92 7.36
N GLY A 46 19.96 43.28 7.31
CA GLY A 46 18.85 42.34 7.50
C GLY A 46 18.82 41.24 6.42
N ALA A 47 19.07 41.62 5.16
CA ALA A 47 19.16 40.67 4.04
C ALA A 47 20.36 39.71 4.16
N LEU A 48 21.52 40.21 4.59
CA LEU A 48 22.71 39.38 4.81
C LEU A 48 22.51 38.39 5.95
N VAL A 49 21.94 38.83 7.08
CA VAL A 49 21.70 37.96 8.24
C VAL A 49 20.59 36.95 7.95
N GLY A 50 19.48 37.38 7.34
CA GLY A 50 18.38 36.49 6.94
C GLY A 50 18.85 35.45 5.90
N GLY A 51 19.63 35.89 4.92
CA GLY A 51 20.29 35.01 3.94
C GLY A 51 21.21 33.98 4.59
N ALA A 52 21.97 34.37 5.63
CA ALA A 52 22.83 33.44 6.37
C ALA A 52 22.02 32.33 7.07
N PHE A 53 20.89 32.66 7.71
CA PHE A 53 20.03 31.63 8.31
C PHE A 53 19.44 30.66 7.28
N VAL A 54 19.04 31.16 6.10
CA VAL A 54 18.57 30.30 5.00
C VAL A 54 19.71 29.41 4.46
N LEU A 55 20.93 29.93 4.38
CA LEU A 55 22.11 29.12 4.03
C LEU A 55 22.43 28.06 5.10
N LEU A 56 22.03 28.24 6.36
CA LEU A 56 22.16 27.19 7.37
C LEU A 56 21.00 26.19 7.33
N ALA A 57 19.79 26.64 7.03
CA ALA A 57 18.59 25.81 7.01
C ALA A 57 18.57 24.81 5.84
N LEU A 58 18.91 25.26 4.63
CA LEU A 58 18.82 24.44 3.41
C LEU A 58 19.68 23.17 3.46
N PRO A 59 20.96 23.20 3.89
CA PRO A 59 21.79 21.99 3.98
C PRO A 59 21.22 20.94 4.93
N ILE A 60 20.67 21.36 6.07
CA ILE A 60 20.07 20.46 7.06
C ILE A 60 18.86 19.76 6.44
N ALA A 61 17.98 20.52 5.81
CA ALA A 61 16.77 19.98 5.16
C ALA A 61 17.12 19.03 3.99
N PHE A 62 18.03 19.44 3.11
CA PHE A 62 18.44 18.60 1.97
C PHE A 62 19.20 17.36 2.41
N TYR A 63 20.05 17.46 3.44
CA TYR A 63 20.71 16.29 4.02
C TYR A 63 19.67 15.27 4.49
N GLU A 64 18.65 15.70 5.24
CA GLU A 64 17.62 14.78 5.74
C GLU A 64 16.82 14.14 4.59
N ILE A 65 16.41 14.93 3.59
CA ILE A 65 15.70 14.42 2.40
C ILE A 65 16.56 13.36 1.68
N VAL A 66 17.85 13.65 1.46
CA VAL A 66 18.78 12.73 0.78
C VAL A 66 19.01 11.47 1.61
N GLN A 67 19.06 11.56 2.93
CA GLN A 67 19.21 10.38 3.78
C GLN A 67 17.97 9.47 3.71
N HIS A 68 16.75 10.04 3.70
CA HIS A 68 15.53 9.24 3.43
C HIS A 68 15.55 8.61 2.04
N MET A 69 16.12 9.28 1.03
CA MET A 69 16.29 8.71 -0.31
C MET A 69 17.30 7.57 -0.34
N ILE A 70 18.44 7.72 0.34
CA ILE A 70 19.49 6.70 0.43
C ILE A 70 18.93 5.45 1.12
N TYR A 71 18.21 5.63 2.22
CA TYR A 71 17.60 4.58 3.03
C TYR A 71 16.10 4.40 2.73
N TYR A 72 15.72 4.42 1.45
CA TYR A 72 14.33 4.28 1.02
C TYR A 72 13.85 2.82 1.05
N THR A 73 13.69 2.28 2.26
CA THR A 73 13.33 0.87 2.52
C THR A 73 11.84 0.66 2.72
N GLN A 74 11.10 1.69 3.17
CA GLN A 74 9.65 1.64 3.35
C GLN A 74 8.95 2.75 2.54
N PRO A 75 8.80 2.58 1.21
CA PRO A 75 8.21 3.59 0.32
C PRO A 75 6.82 4.07 0.75
N ARG A 76 6.01 3.18 1.36
CA ARG A 76 4.65 3.50 1.82
C ARG A 76 4.63 4.56 2.93
N LEU A 77 5.68 4.67 3.75
CA LEU A 77 5.79 5.66 4.81
C LEU A 77 6.68 6.84 4.39
N GLN A 78 7.86 6.55 3.83
CA GLN A 78 8.88 7.56 3.58
C GLN A 78 8.47 8.57 2.51
N LYS A 79 7.62 8.20 1.54
CA LYS A 79 7.10 9.16 0.55
C LYS A 79 6.38 10.36 1.21
N TYR A 80 5.59 10.10 2.26
CA TYR A 80 4.85 11.13 2.96
C TYR A 80 5.77 12.01 3.81
N ILE A 81 6.77 11.40 4.46
CA ILE A 81 7.79 12.11 5.24
C ILE A 81 8.56 13.08 4.34
N ILE A 82 9.03 12.62 3.18
CA ILE A 82 9.83 13.45 2.28
C ILE A 82 9.01 14.64 1.77
N ARG A 83 7.73 14.43 1.42
CA ARG A 83 6.81 15.52 1.06
C ARG A 83 6.62 16.54 2.18
N ILE A 84 6.67 16.13 3.44
CA ILE A 84 6.60 17.07 4.58
C ILE A 84 7.92 17.86 4.71
N LEU A 85 9.07 17.22 4.55
CA LEU A 85 10.39 17.84 4.71
C LEU A 85 10.67 18.98 3.71
N TRP A 86 10.02 18.96 2.55
CA TRP A 86 10.10 20.02 1.54
C TRP A 86 9.49 21.36 1.98
N MET A 87 8.75 21.38 3.09
CA MET A 87 8.20 22.61 3.67
C MET A 87 9.30 23.63 4.00
N VAL A 88 10.40 23.21 4.61
CA VAL A 88 11.49 24.12 5.02
C VAL A 88 12.16 24.78 3.81
N PRO A 89 12.59 24.06 2.76
CA PRO A 89 13.11 24.69 1.54
C PRO A 89 12.15 25.70 0.90
N ILE A 90 10.85 25.38 0.82
CA ILE A 90 9.85 26.25 0.19
C ILE A 90 9.70 27.57 0.98
N TYR A 91 9.59 27.49 2.31
CA TYR A 91 9.44 28.68 3.15
C TYR A 91 10.74 29.51 3.20
N ALA A 92 11.91 28.86 3.25
CA ALA A 92 13.20 29.54 3.29
C ALA A 92 13.48 30.34 2.01
N VAL A 93 13.14 29.79 0.84
CA VAL A 93 13.27 30.47 -0.46
C VAL A 93 12.30 31.66 -0.58
N ASN A 94 11.06 31.51 -0.08
CA ASN A 94 10.10 32.61 -0.10
C ASN A 94 10.55 33.78 0.80
N ALA A 95 10.97 33.48 2.02
CA ALA A 95 11.38 34.48 3.00
C ALA A 95 12.62 35.27 2.55
N VAL A 96 13.66 34.59 2.04
CA VAL A 96 14.88 35.28 1.60
C VAL A 96 14.62 36.22 0.42
N ARG A 97 13.70 35.87 -0.50
CA ARG A 97 13.29 36.72 -1.62
C ARG A 97 12.72 38.05 -1.13
N ASN A 98 11.79 38.01 -0.19
CA ASN A 98 11.12 39.22 0.30
C ASN A 98 12.08 40.14 1.06
N VAL A 99 13.06 39.58 1.78
CA VAL A 99 14.09 40.36 2.49
C VAL A 99 15.15 40.94 1.53
N THR A 100 15.48 40.23 0.44
CA THR A 100 16.52 40.63 -0.54
C THR A 100 16.04 41.56 -1.65
N ASN A 101 14.79 42.03 -1.62
CA ASN A 101 14.25 42.93 -2.63
C ASN A 101 14.63 44.42 -2.37
N PRO A 102 15.92 44.76 -2.56
CA PRO A 102 16.27 45.94 -3.35
C PRO A 102 17.26 45.64 -4.50
N PHE A 103 17.60 44.38 -4.78
CA PHE A 103 18.59 44.04 -5.81
C PHE A 103 17.99 43.94 -7.23
N HIS A 104 18.50 44.81 -8.10
CA HIS A 104 18.15 44.99 -9.52
C HIS A 104 18.04 43.64 -10.29
N PRO A 105 17.08 43.48 -11.24
CA PRO A 105 16.82 42.24 -12.00
C PRO A 105 18.02 41.57 -12.72
N LYS A 106 19.16 42.25 -12.89
CA LYS A 106 20.33 41.71 -13.62
C LYS A 106 21.17 40.71 -12.82
N SER A 107 21.22 40.79 -11.49
CA SER A 107 21.99 39.82 -10.68
C SER A 107 21.28 38.47 -10.54
N MET A 108 19.94 38.44 -10.61
CA MET A 108 19.16 37.19 -10.60
C MET A 108 19.18 36.43 -11.93
N GLN A 109 19.50 37.08 -13.04
CA GLN A 109 19.66 36.41 -14.35
C GLN A 109 20.84 35.43 -14.38
N ILE A 110 21.91 35.70 -13.64
CA ILE A 110 23.07 34.80 -13.52
C ILE A 110 22.70 33.53 -12.72
N PHE A 111 21.85 33.68 -11.70
CA PHE A 111 21.31 32.57 -10.91
C PHE A 111 20.42 31.63 -11.76
N ALA A 112 19.65 32.22 -12.68
CA ALA A 112 18.79 31.48 -13.63
C ALA A 112 19.59 30.72 -14.70
N GLN A 113 20.84 31.10 -14.97
CA GLN A 113 21.67 30.48 -16.02
C GLN A 113 22.40 29.21 -15.55
N LEU A 114 22.54 29.01 -14.23
CA LEU A 114 23.24 27.87 -13.62
C LEU A 114 22.33 26.67 -13.31
N PHE A 115 21.02 26.86 -13.18
CA PHE A 115 20.05 25.80 -12.86
C PHE A 115 19.20 25.44 -14.09
N ASN A 116 19.75 24.60 -14.97
CA ASN A 116 18.99 24.01 -16.07
C ASN A 116 18.34 22.68 -15.62
N GLU A 117 17.17 22.40 -16.20
CA GLU A 117 16.31 21.19 -16.07
C GLU A 117 15.07 21.27 -15.14
N ARG A 118 13.97 21.69 -15.77
CA ARG A 118 12.57 21.22 -15.67
C ARG A 118 11.81 21.19 -14.34
N PHE A 119 12.39 21.39 -13.17
CA PHE A 119 11.64 21.30 -11.90
C PHE A 119 11.46 22.63 -11.13
N LEU A 120 12.11 23.69 -11.59
CA LEU A 120 12.02 25.03 -10.99
C LEU A 120 11.17 26.00 -11.80
N PHE A 121 10.44 25.59 -12.85
CA PHE A 121 9.79 26.51 -13.79
C PHE A 121 8.81 27.50 -13.13
N VAL A 122 8.13 27.11 -12.05
CA VAL A 122 7.18 27.97 -11.32
C VAL A 122 7.87 28.91 -10.32
N GLN A 123 8.95 28.46 -9.66
CA GLN A 123 9.80 29.33 -8.83
C GLN A 123 10.69 30.24 -9.69
N TRP A 124 11.07 29.81 -10.89
CA TRP A 124 11.80 30.56 -11.91
C TRP A 124 10.96 31.72 -12.46
N LEU A 125 9.65 31.51 -12.71
CA LEU A 125 8.74 32.60 -13.06
C LEU A 125 8.57 33.62 -11.91
N GLY A 126 8.55 33.16 -10.66
CA GLY A 126 8.46 34.02 -9.48
C GLY A 126 9.77 34.77 -9.12
N LEU A 127 10.93 34.20 -9.44
CA LEU A 127 12.25 34.82 -9.21
C LEU A 127 12.56 35.95 -10.21
N VAL A 128 11.87 36.01 -11.36
CA VAL A 128 12.17 36.96 -12.44
C VAL A 128 11.30 38.23 -12.40
N TYR A 129 10.16 38.23 -11.71
CA TYR A 129 9.22 39.37 -11.67
C TYR A 129 8.90 39.83 -10.23
N SER A 130 9.07 41.13 -9.94
CA SER A 130 8.76 41.74 -8.62
C SER A 130 7.26 41.82 -8.33
N GLU A 131 6.40 41.68 -9.34
CA GLU A 131 4.94 41.57 -9.22
C GLU A 131 4.47 40.15 -8.83
N GLY A 132 5.42 39.23 -8.58
CA GLY A 132 5.14 37.81 -8.38
C GLY A 132 4.98 37.33 -6.92
N SER A 133 4.89 38.21 -5.90
CA SER A 133 4.87 37.79 -4.47
C SER A 133 3.60 37.01 -4.13
N ILE A 134 2.45 37.54 -4.56
CA ILE A 134 1.12 36.96 -4.35
C ILE A 134 1.07 35.49 -4.81
N TYR A 135 1.72 35.16 -5.93
CA TYR A 135 1.75 33.79 -6.45
C TYR A 135 2.57 32.84 -5.57
N VAL A 136 3.72 33.28 -5.06
CA VAL A 136 4.59 32.41 -4.25
C VAL A 136 4.03 32.23 -2.84
N ASP A 137 3.44 33.27 -2.26
CA ASP A 137 2.71 33.17 -1.00
C ASP A 137 1.50 32.25 -1.12
N SER A 138 0.74 32.37 -2.22
CA SER A 138 -0.37 31.45 -2.50
C SER A 138 0.07 29.99 -2.67
N LEU A 139 1.21 29.76 -3.32
CA LEU A 139 1.77 28.41 -3.47
C LEU A 139 2.25 27.83 -2.14
N ARG A 140 2.85 28.65 -1.28
CA ARG A 140 3.25 28.26 0.09
C ARG A 140 2.04 27.79 0.90
N GLU A 141 0.94 28.53 0.82
CA GLU A 141 -0.30 28.20 1.52
C GLU A 141 -0.99 26.94 0.96
N CYS A 142 -0.99 26.75 -0.37
CA CYS A 142 -1.44 25.49 -0.98
C CYS A 142 -0.57 24.31 -0.50
N TYR A 143 0.73 24.54 -0.35
CA TYR A 143 1.65 23.53 0.15
C TYR A 143 1.40 23.18 1.61
N GLU A 144 1.02 24.14 2.45
CA GLU A 144 0.62 23.87 3.84
C GLU A 144 -0.56 22.88 3.89
N ALA A 145 -1.60 23.12 3.08
CA ALA A 145 -2.75 22.22 2.99
C ALA A 145 -2.34 20.81 2.50
N TYR A 146 -1.38 20.73 1.59
CA TYR A 146 -0.81 19.48 1.13
C TYR A 146 -0.01 18.76 2.23
N VAL A 147 0.77 19.47 3.04
CA VAL A 147 1.57 18.91 4.13
C VAL A 147 0.66 18.29 5.20
N ILE A 148 -0.45 18.93 5.57
CA ILE A 148 -1.41 18.38 6.53
C ILE A 148 -2.04 17.08 6.03
N TYR A 149 -2.42 17.03 4.74
CA TYR A 149 -2.90 15.80 4.11
C TYR A 149 -1.84 14.68 4.13
N ASN A 150 -0.59 14.98 3.77
CA ASN A 150 0.48 13.97 3.79
C ASN A 150 0.78 13.49 5.23
N PHE A 151 0.63 14.36 6.23
CA PHE A 151 0.76 13.96 7.62
C PHE A 151 -0.36 12.99 8.04
N MET A 152 -1.62 13.25 7.65
CA MET A 152 -2.71 12.30 7.86
C MET A 152 -2.41 10.96 7.18
N MET A 153 -1.99 10.99 5.92
CA MET A 153 -1.69 9.76 5.18
C MET A 153 -0.51 9.00 5.76
N TYR A 154 0.47 9.70 6.32
CA TYR A 154 1.56 9.10 7.07
C TYR A 154 1.05 8.37 8.33
N LEU A 155 0.14 8.98 9.10
CA LEU A 155 -0.48 8.30 10.25
C LEU A 155 -1.27 7.06 9.83
N LEU A 156 -2.07 7.17 8.77
CA LEU A 156 -2.88 6.06 8.26
C LEU A 156 -2.01 4.91 7.73
N ALA A 157 -0.96 5.23 6.97
CA ALA A 157 -0.03 4.24 6.45
C ALA A 157 0.75 3.52 7.57
N TYR A 158 1.09 4.23 8.66
CA TYR A 158 1.72 3.63 9.84
C TYR A 158 0.76 2.68 10.56
N LEU A 159 -0.48 3.12 10.78
CA LEU A 159 -1.48 2.32 11.47
C LEU A 159 -1.98 1.12 10.65
N ASN A 160 -1.94 1.22 9.32
CA ASN A 160 -2.39 0.17 8.41
C ASN A 160 -1.25 -0.80 8.00
N ALA A 161 -0.10 -0.76 8.69
CA ALA A 161 1.03 -1.65 8.40
C ALA A 161 0.64 -3.15 8.49
N ASP A 162 -0.22 -3.50 9.45
CA ASP A 162 -0.68 -4.88 9.67
C ASP A 162 -2.04 -5.20 8.99
N HIS A 163 -2.58 -4.29 8.17
CA HIS A 163 -3.88 -4.43 7.51
C HIS A 163 -5.10 -4.67 8.44
N GLN A 164 -5.00 -4.30 9.73
CA GLN A 164 -6.05 -4.49 10.73
C GLN A 164 -6.58 -3.19 11.34
N LEU A 165 -6.32 -2.02 10.74
CA LEU A 165 -6.74 -0.74 11.30
C LEU A 165 -8.26 -0.64 11.49
N GLU A 166 -9.04 -0.99 10.46
CA GLU A 166 -10.50 -0.87 10.48
C GLU A 166 -11.11 -1.77 11.57
N HIS A 167 -10.73 -3.05 11.60
CA HIS A 167 -11.18 -3.99 12.63
C HIS A 167 -10.79 -3.55 14.06
N ARG A 168 -9.59 -2.97 14.24
CA ARG A 168 -9.20 -2.43 15.57
C ARG A 168 -10.03 -1.23 15.97
N LEU A 169 -10.45 -0.40 15.02
CA LEU A 169 -11.31 0.75 15.28
C LEU A 169 -12.74 0.33 15.57
N GLU A 170 -13.28 -0.71 14.92
CA GLU A 170 -14.62 -1.26 15.18
C GLU A 170 -14.80 -1.76 16.61
N ILE A 171 -13.73 -2.32 17.21
CA ILE A 171 -13.72 -2.77 18.61
C ILE A 171 -13.31 -1.68 19.62
N SER A 172 -12.87 -0.51 19.13
CA SER A 172 -12.42 0.59 19.98
C SER A 172 -13.61 1.35 20.57
N PRO A 173 -13.46 1.99 21.74
CA PRO A 173 -14.52 2.80 22.31
C PRO A 173 -14.90 3.96 21.38
N GLN A 174 -16.20 4.30 21.36
CA GLN A 174 -16.72 5.41 20.59
C GLN A 174 -15.98 6.71 20.96
N VAL A 175 -15.51 7.43 19.94
CA VAL A 175 -14.91 8.75 20.13
C VAL A 175 -15.96 9.82 19.86
N HIS A 176 -16.20 10.66 20.86
CA HIS A 176 -17.18 11.75 20.77
C HIS A 176 -16.58 13.02 20.17
N HIS A 177 -17.42 13.79 19.48
CA HIS A 177 -17.06 15.12 18.99
C HIS A 177 -16.62 16.07 20.12
N MET A 178 -15.53 16.80 19.88
CA MET A 178 -15.02 17.82 20.82
C MET A 178 -15.70 19.17 20.62
N PHE A 179 -15.73 20.00 21.66
CA PHE A 179 -16.11 21.41 21.57
C PHE A 179 -15.28 22.12 20.47
N PRO A 180 -15.90 22.92 19.57
CA PRO A 180 -17.30 23.41 19.58
C PRO A 180 -18.33 22.50 18.89
N LEU A 181 -17.93 21.39 18.29
CA LEU A 181 -18.79 20.51 17.48
C LEU A 181 -19.42 19.35 18.27
N CYS A 182 -19.37 19.38 19.61
CA CYS A 182 -19.85 18.31 20.49
C CYS A 182 -21.36 18.01 20.38
N CYS A 183 -22.13 18.86 19.73
CA CYS A 183 -23.57 18.67 19.50
C CYS A 183 -23.88 17.90 18.20
N LEU A 184 -22.86 17.57 17.39
CA LEU A 184 -23.04 16.76 16.19
C LEU A 184 -23.17 15.27 16.53
N PRO A 185 -23.91 14.48 15.73
CA PRO A 185 -23.98 13.04 15.91
C PRO A 185 -22.59 12.43 15.69
N ASP A 186 -22.22 11.48 16.55
CA ASP A 186 -20.95 10.79 16.45
C ASP A 186 -20.86 9.92 15.19
N TRP A 187 -19.66 9.78 14.65
CA TRP A 187 -19.39 8.92 13.50
C TRP A 187 -19.17 7.47 13.92
N GLU A 188 -19.67 6.53 13.12
CA GLU A 188 -19.47 5.10 13.35
C GLU A 188 -17.98 4.73 13.29
N MET A 189 -17.49 4.08 14.35
CA MET A 189 -16.09 3.64 14.45
C MET A 189 -15.79 2.55 13.41
N GLY A 190 -14.57 2.54 12.88
CA GLY A 190 -14.17 1.64 11.80
C GLY A 190 -13.95 2.39 10.49
N ARG A 191 -14.45 1.83 9.39
CA ARG A 191 -14.22 2.37 8.03
C ARG A 191 -14.82 3.76 7.83
N GLU A 192 -16.04 4.00 8.33
CA GLU A 192 -16.72 5.29 8.16
C GLU A 192 -15.97 6.43 8.88
N PHE A 193 -15.58 6.23 10.13
CA PHE A 193 -14.76 7.19 10.88
C PHE A 193 -13.46 7.57 10.15
N VAL A 194 -12.71 6.58 9.65
CA VAL A 194 -11.46 6.82 8.90
C VAL A 194 -11.74 7.62 7.63
N HIS A 195 -12.79 7.24 6.89
CA HIS A 195 -13.21 7.91 5.67
C HIS A 195 -13.61 9.38 5.94
N MET A 196 -14.41 9.64 6.97
CA MET A 196 -14.82 11.00 7.34
C MET A 196 -13.63 11.88 7.75
N CYS A 197 -12.69 11.34 8.54
CA CYS A 197 -11.47 12.05 8.91
C CYS A 197 -10.58 12.37 7.69
N LYS A 198 -10.38 11.39 6.80
CA LYS A 198 -9.62 11.56 5.54
C LYS A 198 -10.25 12.66 4.68
N HIS A 199 -11.55 12.59 4.43
CA HIS A 199 -12.25 13.56 3.57
C HIS A 199 -12.32 14.97 4.19
N GLY A 200 -12.44 15.07 5.52
CA GLY A 200 -12.43 16.36 6.23
C GLY A 200 -11.08 17.08 6.17
N ILE A 201 -9.98 16.34 6.02
CA ILE A 201 -8.64 16.92 5.79
C ILE A 201 -8.43 17.23 4.32
N LEU A 202 -8.81 16.31 3.44
CA LEU A 202 -8.64 16.44 2.00
C LEU A 202 -9.38 17.63 1.40
N GLN A 203 -10.55 18.01 1.95
CA GLN A 203 -11.25 19.20 1.49
C GLN A 203 -10.39 20.47 1.61
N TYR A 204 -9.50 20.58 2.60
CA TYR A 204 -8.63 21.75 2.72
C TYR A 204 -7.60 21.81 1.58
N THR A 205 -7.04 20.66 1.20
CA THR A 205 -6.14 20.53 0.05
C THR A 205 -6.83 20.88 -1.27
N ALA A 206 -8.15 20.68 -1.39
CA ALA A 206 -8.92 21.06 -2.57
C ALA A 206 -9.41 22.52 -2.54
N VAL A 207 -9.91 23.00 -1.39
CA VAL A 207 -10.44 24.36 -1.21
C VAL A 207 -9.33 25.38 -1.38
N ARG A 208 -8.10 25.10 -0.91
CA ARG A 208 -7.03 26.12 -0.91
C ARG A 208 -6.66 26.59 -2.33
N PRO A 209 -6.32 25.72 -3.29
CA PRO A 209 -6.05 26.15 -4.67
C PRO A 209 -7.24 26.84 -5.35
N ILE A 210 -8.46 26.37 -5.09
CA ILE A 210 -9.68 26.99 -5.62
C ILE A 210 -9.83 28.41 -5.06
N SER A 211 -9.62 28.59 -3.76
CA SER A 211 -9.70 29.89 -3.11
C SER A 211 -8.62 30.86 -3.62
N THR A 212 -7.41 30.36 -3.89
CA THR A 212 -6.34 31.14 -4.51
C THR A 212 -6.74 31.59 -5.92
N LEU A 213 -7.32 30.70 -6.74
CA LEU A 213 -7.76 31.04 -8.09
C LEU A 213 -8.89 32.08 -8.07
N ILE A 214 -9.85 31.95 -7.15
CA ILE A 214 -10.92 32.93 -6.99
C ILE A 214 -10.35 34.28 -6.55
N SER A 215 -9.41 34.28 -5.60
CA SER A 215 -8.76 35.51 -5.13
C SER A 215 -8.05 36.23 -6.28
N PHE A 216 -7.34 35.48 -7.13
CA PHE A 216 -6.69 36.01 -8.33
C PHE A 216 -7.68 36.60 -9.33
N ILE A 217 -8.83 35.94 -9.57
CA ILE A 217 -9.88 36.47 -10.44
C ILE A 217 -10.48 37.75 -9.86
N CYS A 218 -10.74 37.78 -8.54
CA CYS A 218 -11.24 38.98 -7.87
C CYS A 218 -10.25 40.16 -7.97
N GLU A 219 -8.95 39.88 -7.88
CA GLU A 219 -7.89 40.88 -8.01
C GLU A 219 -7.86 41.47 -9.43
N LEU A 220 -7.93 40.61 -10.46
CA LEU A 220 -7.99 41.05 -11.86
C LEU A 220 -9.22 41.92 -12.18
N ASN A 221 -10.31 41.76 -11.42
CA ASN A 221 -11.54 42.54 -11.59
C ASN A 221 -11.61 43.75 -10.63
N GLY A 222 -10.58 43.98 -9.80
CA GLY A 222 -10.54 45.09 -8.84
C GLY A 222 -11.54 44.98 -7.68
N VAL A 223 -12.07 43.78 -7.42
CA VAL A 223 -13.10 43.52 -6.37
C VAL A 223 -12.55 42.73 -5.17
N TYR A 224 -11.25 42.41 -5.16
CA TYR A 224 -10.64 41.65 -4.06
C TYR A 224 -10.58 42.47 -2.78
N GLY A 225 -10.10 43.71 -2.84
CA GLY A 225 -10.00 44.64 -1.70
C GLY A 225 -9.06 44.13 -0.61
N GLU A 226 -7.78 43.89 -0.95
CA GLU A 226 -6.78 43.35 -0.03
C GLU A 226 -6.67 44.19 1.26
N GLY A 227 -6.81 43.53 2.42
CA GLY A 227 -6.72 44.19 3.73
C GLY A 227 -7.96 45.00 4.14
N GLU A 228 -8.98 45.11 3.28
CA GLU A 228 -10.23 45.80 3.60
C GLU A 228 -11.27 44.84 4.21
N PHE A 229 -11.82 45.19 5.37
CA PHE A 229 -12.87 44.42 6.04
C PHE A 229 -14.26 45.00 5.77
N LYS A 230 -14.59 45.19 4.49
CA LYS A 230 -15.92 45.66 4.06
C LYS A 230 -16.74 44.51 3.45
N GLY A 231 -18.06 44.62 3.48
CA GLY A 231 -18.96 43.57 2.99
C GLY A 231 -19.06 43.48 1.47
N ASP A 232 -18.56 44.49 0.74
CA ASP A 232 -18.58 44.65 -0.71
C ASP A 232 -17.31 44.13 -1.41
N VAL A 233 -16.28 43.73 -0.65
CA VAL A 233 -15.02 43.20 -1.16
C VAL A 233 -14.86 41.71 -0.87
N ALA A 234 -14.15 40.97 -1.73
CA ALA A 234 -14.03 39.51 -1.61
C ALA A 234 -13.10 39.05 -0.46
N PHE A 235 -12.11 39.85 -0.08
CA PHE A 235 -11.04 39.49 0.85
C PHE A 235 -11.52 38.88 2.20
N PRO A 236 -12.49 39.47 2.93
CA PRO A 236 -12.98 38.91 4.20
C PRO A 236 -13.64 37.54 4.04
N TYR A 237 -14.38 37.34 2.96
CA TYR A 237 -15.04 36.06 2.66
C TYR A 237 -14.01 34.98 2.33
N MET A 238 -12.95 35.33 1.59
CA MET A 238 -11.87 34.41 1.27
C MET A 238 -11.10 33.98 2.53
N ILE A 239 -10.83 34.90 3.45
CA ILE A 239 -10.23 34.59 4.75
C ILE A 239 -11.14 33.68 5.57
N ALA A 240 -12.44 34.00 5.67
CA ALA A 240 -13.39 33.21 6.43
C ALA A 240 -13.52 31.77 5.89
N LEU A 241 -13.65 31.61 4.56
CA LEU A 241 -13.70 30.31 3.89
C LEU A 241 -12.44 29.48 4.19
N ASN A 242 -11.28 30.10 4.07
CA ASN A 242 -10.00 29.45 4.28
C ASN A 242 -9.79 29.01 5.73
N ASN A 243 -10.12 29.87 6.69
CA ASN A 243 -10.01 29.55 8.11
C ASN A 243 -11.00 28.46 8.53
N LEU A 244 -12.22 28.49 7.99
CA LEU A 244 -13.21 27.44 8.23
C LEU A 244 -12.73 26.08 7.68
N SER A 245 -12.25 26.07 6.43
CA SER A 245 -11.73 24.87 5.79
C SER A 245 -10.52 24.31 6.56
N GLN A 246 -9.59 25.16 6.97
CA GLN A 246 -8.43 24.77 7.78
C GLN A 246 -8.88 24.24 9.16
N PHE A 247 -9.86 24.87 9.80
CA PHE A 247 -10.43 24.41 11.08
C PHE A 247 -10.99 23.00 10.98
N VAL A 248 -11.79 22.71 9.93
CA VAL A 248 -12.36 21.37 9.71
C VAL A 248 -11.25 20.32 9.52
N ALA A 249 -10.21 20.62 8.75
CA ALA A 249 -9.09 19.71 8.54
C ALA A 249 -8.34 19.43 9.85
N MET A 250 -8.02 20.48 10.62
CA MET A 250 -7.33 20.34 11.90
C MET A 250 -8.18 19.59 12.92
N TYR A 251 -9.48 19.85 12.95
CA TYR A 251 -10.42 19.14 13.82
C TYR A 251 -10.44 17.63 13.52
N CYS A 252 -10.56 17.26 12.25
CA CYS A 252 -10.55 15.85 11.82
C CYS A 252 -9.23 15.15 12.15
N LEU A 253 -8.10 15.84 11.99
CA LEU A 253 -6.78 15.29 12.34
C LEU A 253 -6.66 15.05 13.85
N VAL A 254 -7.12 15.98 14.69
CA VAL A 254 -7.10 15.80 16.15
C VAL A 254 -8.05 14.69 16.59
N LEU A 255 -9.25 14.60 15.99
CA LEU A 255 -10.20 13.54 16.27
C LEU A 255 -9.63 12.17 15.91
N PHE A 256 -9.00 12.05 14.74
CA PHE A 256 -8.31 10.83 14.31
C PHE A 256 -7.15 10.45 15.24
N TYR A 257 -6.37 11.43 15.69
CA TYR A 257 -5.30 11.20 16.67
C TYR A 257 -5.84 10.68 18.00
N ARG A 258 -6.93 11.27 18.53
CA ARG A 258 -7.55 10.81 19.79
C ARG A 258 -8.03 9.37 19.71
N ALA A 259 -8.59 8.96 18.58
CA ALA A 259 -9.03 7.58 18.35
C ALA A 259 -7.86 6.58 18.34
N ASN A 260 -6.64 7.03 18.02
CA ASN A 260 -5.50 6.15 17.79
C ASN A 260 -4.29 6.47 18.69
N VAL A 261 -4.50 7.17 19.81
CA VAL A 261 -3.41 7.70 20.64
C VAL A 261 -2.45 6.61 21.13
N GLU A 262 -2.97 5.46 21.57
CA GLU A 262 -2.15 4.36 22.06
C GLU A 262 -1.33 3.70 20.95
N ALA A 263 -1.96 3.47 19.78
CA ALA A 263 -1.29 2.86 18.63
C ALA A 263 -0.23 3.79 18.00
N LEU A 264 -0.42 5.11 18.09
CA LEU A 264 0.50 6.12 17.56
C LEU A 264 1.61 6.50 18.56
N LYS A 265 1.52 6.13 19.84
CA LYS A 265 2.50 6.50 20.87
C LYS A 265 3.97 6.19 20.51
N PRO A 266 4.31 5.04 19.90
CA PRO A 266 5.70 4.72 19.54
C PRO A 266 6.32 5.71 18.54
N MET A 267 5.52 6.31 17.66
CA MET A 267 6.01 7.21 16.62
C MET A 267 6.09 8.68 17.04
N LYS A 268 5.80 9.01 18.31
CA LYS A 268 5.84 10.38 18.89
C LYS A 268 5.18 11.46 17.99
N PRO A 269 3.87 11.32 17.69
CA PRO A 269 3.19 12.11 16.67
C PRO A 269 3.04 13.60 17.03
N ILE A 270 2.95 13.94 18.32
CA ILE A 270 2.79 15.33 18.77
C ILE A 270 3.98 16.21 18.34
N GLY A 271 5.22 15.72 18.51
CA GLY A 271 6.41 16.44 18.09
C GLY A 271 6.46 16.66 16.57
N LYS A 272 6.06 15.65 15.80
CA LYS A 272 5.96 15.70 14.33
C LYS A 272 4.89 16.69 13.86
N PHE A 273 3.73 16.70 14.52
CA PHE A 273 2.65 17.63 14.23
C PHE A 273 3.04 19.08 14.58
N LEU A 274 3.66 19.31 15.75
CA LEU A 274 4.18 20.62 16.13
C LEU A 274 5.21 21.12 15.11
N CYS A 275 6.08 20.27 14.60
CA CYS A 275 7.03 20.64 13.55
C CYS A 275 6.39 21.11 12.23
N ILE A 276 5.14 20.71 11.96
CA ILE A 276 4.38 21.15 10.80
C ILE A 276 3.64 22.44 11.13
N LYS A 277 2.88 22.46 12.24
CA LYS A 277 1.95 23.57 12.51
C LYS A 277 2.58 24.76 13.20
N ALA A 278 3.64 24.57 14.00
CA ALA A 278 4.34 25.66 14.67
C ALA A 278 4.86 26.69 13.66
N VAL A 279 5.32 26.24 12.49
CA VAL A 279 5.79 27.12 11.40
C VAL A 279 4.74 28.13 10.94
N VAL A 280 3.50 27.66 10.86
CA VAL A 280 2.36 28.48 10.40
C VAL A 280 1.83 29.32 11.56
N PHE A 281 1.80 28.74 12.75
CA PHE A 281 1.28 29.39 13.93
C PHE A 281 2.17 30.58 14.34
N PHE A 282 3.48 30.40 14.39
CA PHE A 282 4.39 31.49 14.77
C PHE A 282 4.42 32.60 13.73
N SER A 283 4.37 32.28 12.43
CA SER A 283 4.31 33.32 11.39
C SER A 283 3.04 34.18 11.46
N PHE A 284 1.89 33.62 11.88
CA PHE A 284 0.69 34.41 12.19
C PHE A 284 0.88 35.34 13.40
N PHE A 285 1.39 34.82 14.53
CA PHE A 285 1.62 35.62 15.73
C PHE A 285 2.71 36.68 15.54
N GLN A 286 3.71 36.42 14.69
CA GLN A 286 4.66 37.44 14.25
C GLN A 286 3.94 38.60 13.57
N GLY A 287 3.00 38.33 12.66
CA GLY A 287 2.20 39.37 12.01
C GLY A 287 1.38 40.21 13.00
N VAL A 288 0.74 39.56 13.98
CA VAL A 288 0.00 40.28 15.04
C VAL A 288 0.93 41.13 15.90
N LEU A 289 2.09 40.60 16.30
CA LEU A 289 3.06 41.32 17.11
C LEU A 289 3.64 42.52 16.36
N VAL A 290 3.95 42.36 15.07
CA VAL A 290 4.40 43.47 14.21
C VAL A 290 3.29 44.53 14.08
N ALA A 291 2.03 44.12 13.89
CA ALA A 291 0.89 45.05 13.87
C ALA A 291 0.72 45.82 15.20
N LEU A 292 0.94 45.17 16.35
CA LEU A 292 0.97 45.83 17.65
C LEU A 292 2.14 46.82 17.76
N LEU A 293 3.32 46.47 17.26
CA LEU A 293 4.48 47.39 17.25
C LEU A 293 4.27 48.60 16.34
N VAL A 294 3.49 48.46 15.25
CA VAL A 294 3.01 49.59 14.45
C VAL A 294 2.02 50.43 15.26
N TYR A 295 1.05 49.80 15.92
CA TYR A 295 0.02 50.48 16.71
C TYR A 295 0.59 51.31 17.87
N PHE A 296 1.64 50.82 18.53
CA PHE A 296 2.33 51.54 19.62
C PHE A 296 3.42 52.51 19.13
N ASP A 297 3.48 52.82 17.83
CA ASP A 297 4.47 53.73 17.19
C ASP A 297 5.95 53.35 17.41
N VAL A 298 6.23 52.13 17.87
CA VAL A 298 7.59 51.64 18.12
C VAL A 298 8.39 51.57 16.82
N ILE A 299 7.76 51.13 15.73
CA ILE A 299 8.41 51.01 14.41
C ILE A 299 8.68 52.40 13.81
N SER A 300 7.74 53.34 13.90
CA SER A 300 7.95 54.71 13.42
C SER A 300 9.12 55.38 14.15
N SER A 301 9.18 55.22 15.49
CA SER A 301 10.26 55.77 16.32
C SER A 301 11.64 55.19 16.03
N ILE A 302 11.75 53.88 15.76
CA ILE A 302 13.05 53.22 15.50
C ILE A 302 13.60 53.55 14.10
N PHE A 303 12.72 53.68 13.11
CA PHE A 303 13.09 53.89 11.72
C PHE A 303 12.93 55.35 11.23
N ASN A 304 12.52 56.27 12.11
CA ASN A 304 12.32 57.70 11.83
C ASN A 304 11.52 57.94 10.54
N THR A 305 10.37 57.27 10.40
CA THR A 305 9.55 57.33 9.19
C THR A 305 8.08 57.36 9.56
N ASP A 306 7.38 58.44 9.17
CA ASP A 306 5.95 58.65 9.43
C ASP A 306 5.05 58.22 8.25
N ASN A 307 5.65 57.74 7.16
CA ASN A 307 4.93 57.34 5.95
C ASN A 307 4.32 55.94 6.10
N SER A 308 3.00 55.83 5.87
CA SER A 308 2.25 54.58 6.04
C SER A 308 2.71 53.45 5.13
N ASP A 309 3.14 53.77 3.91
CA ASP A 309 3.60 52.78 2.93
C ASP A 309 4.97 52.20 3.30
N ASP A 310 5.86 53.05 3.82
CA ASP A 310 7.18 52.64 4.28
C ASP A 310 7.08 51.77 5.54
N ILE A 311 6.18 52.13 6.47
CA ILE A 311 5.90 51.33 7.68
C ILE A 311 5.36 49.93 7.29
N ARG A 312 4.46 49.84 6.31
CA ARG A 312 3.93 48.57 5.80
C ARG A 312 5.04 47.71 5.18
N SER A 313 5.91 48.32 4.36
CA SER A 313 7.06 47.65 3.73
C SER A 313 8.07 47.14 4.75
N ILE A 314 8.40 47.95 5.76
CA ILE A 314 9.30 47.57 6.87
C ILE A 314 8.71 46.42 7.68
N SER A 315 7.41 46.46 7.95
CA SER A 315 6.69 45.43 8.71
C SER A 315 6.73 44.06 8.03
N SER A 316 6.46 44.02 6.71
CA SER A 316 6.57 42.79 5.92
C SER A 316 7.99 42.24 5.90
N LYS A 317 8.99 43.10 5.66
CA LYS A 317 10.42 42.68 5.66
C LYS A 317 10.89 42.16 7.02
N LEU A 318 10.42 42.75 8.11
CA LEU A 318 10.73 42.29 9.47
C LEU A 318 10.13 40.91 9.74
N GLN A 319 8.89 40.68 9.31
CA GLN A 319 8.25 39.38 9.42
C GLN A 319 8.98 38.31 8.59
N ASP A 320 9.33 38.61 7.34
CA ASP A 320 10.09 37.68 6.49
C ASP A 320 11.49 37.38 7.04
N PHE A 321 12.12 38.36 7.71
CA PHE A 321 13.38 38.15 8.44
C PHE A 321 13.22 37.16 9.61
N LEU A 322 12.14 37.27 10.39
CA LEU A 322 11.85 36.33 11.47
C LEU A 322 11.57 34.92 10.93
N ILE A 323 10.88 34.81 9.79
CA ILE A 323 10.65 33.52 9.12
C ILE A 323 11.97 32.87 8.70
N CYS A 324 12.98 33.64 8.27
CA CYS A 324 14.31 33.09 7.94
C CYS A 324 14.96 32.38 9.15
N ILE A 325 14.87 32.98 10.34
CA ILE A 325 15.38 32.40 11.59
C ILE A 325 14.58 31.15 11.96
N GLU A 326 13.27 31.24 11.85
CA GLU A 326 12.34 30.15 12.13
C GLU A 326 12.61 28.93 11.24
N MET A 327 12.94 29.13 9.96
CA MET A 327 13.23 28.03 9.05
C MET A 327 14.49 27.25 9.42
N PHE A 328 15.48 27.91 10.02
CA PHE A 328 16.64 27.22 10.59
C PHE A 328 16.23 26.34 11.78
N LEU A 329 15.44 26.88 12.71
CA LEU A 329 14.94 26.11 13.87
C LEU A 329 14.03 24.95 13.42
N ALA A 330 13.19 25.18 12.42
CA ALA A 330 12.32 24.18 11.82
C ALA A 330 13.14 23.07 11.13
N ALA A 331 14.21 23.40 10.41
CA ALA A 331 15.13 22.41 9.82
C ALA A 331 15.73 21.48 10.88
N VAL A 332 16.19 22.05 11.99
CA VAL A 332 16.72 21.30 13.13
C VAL A 332 15.63 20.43 13.76
N ALA A 333 14.43 20.97 13.98
CA ALA A 333 13.31 20.24 14.57
C ALA A 333 12.84 19.07 13.67
N HIS A 334 12.82 19.28 12.35
CA HIS A 334 12.49 18.26 11.35
C HIS A 334 13.51 17.12 11.35
N HIS A 335 14.80 17.42 11.47
CA HIS A 335 15.87 16.41 11.56
C HIS A 335 15.65 15.43 12.73
N TYR A 336 15.19 15.91 13.88
CA TYR A 336 14.90 15.05 15.04
C TYR A 336 13.54 14.36 14.95
N SER A 337 12.51 15.07 14.48
CA SER A 337 11.13 14.55 14.48
C SER A 337 10.87 13.58 13.34
N PHE A 338 11.48 13.79 12.17
CA PHE A 338 11.32 12.99 10.97
C PHE A 338 12.63 12.28 10.59
N SER A 339 13.31 11.68 11.56
CA SER A 339 14.61 11.05 11.35
C SER A 339 14.55 9.83 10.41
N TYR A 340 15.54 9.72 9.51
CA TYR A 340 15.74 8.56 8.64
C TYR A 340 16.26 7.29 9.35
N LYS A 341 16.78 7.40 10.58
CA LYS A 341 17.45 6.30 11.31
C LYS A 341 16.66 4.98 11.38
N PRO A 342 15.32 4.97 11.61
CA PRO A 342 14.55 3.73 11.65
C PRO A 342 14.52 2.94 10.34
N PHE A 343 14.87 3.57 9.21
CA PHE A 343 14.81 2.98 7.87
C PHE A 343 16.16 2.46 7.37
N VAL A 344 17.22 2.57 8.17
CA VAL A 344 18.56 2.09 7.84
C VAL A 344 18.56 0.55 7.89
N ASN A 345 18.43 -0.08 6.74
CA ASN A 345 18.51 -1.53 6.60
C ASN A 345 19.39 -1.89 5.38
N LEU A 346 20.49 -2.63 5.61
CA LEU A 346 21.53 -2.85 4.59
C LEU A 346 21.11 -3.80 3.46
N ALA A 347 20.00 -4.53 3.60
CA ALA A 347 19.65 -5.66 2.73
C ALA A 347 18.78 -5.31 1.50
N GLN A 348 18.23 -4.10 1.39
CA GLN A 348 17.30 -3.73 0.30
C GLN A 348 17.73 -2.47 -0.44
N GLY A 349 17.96 -2.60 -1.75
CA GLY A 349 18.39 -1.53 -2.63
C GLY A 349 17.41 -1.30 -3.77
N GLN A 350 16.72 -0.15 -3.79
CA GLN A 350 15.92 0.30 -4.93
C GLN A 350 16.76 1.24 -5.81
N ALA A 351 16.47 1.30 -7.12
CA ALA A 351 17.18 2.20 -8.03
C ALA A 351 16.89 3.68 -7.69
N TRP A 352 17.88 4.55 -7.89
CA TRP A 352 17.79 5.96 -7.49
C TRP A 352 16.67 6.72 -8.19
N TRP A 353 16.42 6.41 -9.47
CA TRP A 353 15.35 7.01 -10.25
C TRP A 353 13.96 6.58 -9.78
N ASP A 354 13.82 5.37 -9.26
CA ASP A 354 12.54 4.87 -8.76
C ASP A 354 12.21 5.50 -7.41
N ALA A 355 13.21 5.60 -6.52
CA ALA A 355 13.10 6.38 -5.29
C ALA A 355 12.79 7.85 -5.61
N PHE A 356 13.45 8.42 -6.62
CA PHE A 356 13.22 9.79 -7.07
C PHE A 356 11.80 10.01 -7.60
N ARG A 357 11.32 9.18 -8.53
CA ARG A 357 9.95 9.30 -9.06
C ARG A 357 8.88 9.05 -8.00
N ALA A 358 9.07 8.06 -7.12
CA ALA A 358 8.10 7.71 -6.09
C ALA A 358 7.84 8.87 -5.11
N MET A 359 8.81 9.75 -4.88
CA MET A 359 8.62 10.94 -4.05
C MET A 359 7.64 11.94 -4.66
N TRP A 360 7.73 12.18 -5.98
CA TRP A 360 6.92 13.15 -6.71
C TRP A 360 5.65 12.57 -7.33
N ASP A 361 5.32 11.32 -7.01
CA ASP A 361 4.11 10.67 -7.50
C ASP A 361 2.85 11.18 -6.76
N VAL A 362 2.18 12.19 -7.31
CA VAL A 362 0.96 12.78 -6.72
C VAL A 362 -0.32 11.98 -7.08
N SER A 363 -0.18 10.78 -7.66
CA SER A 363 -1.33 9.96 -8.07
C SER A 363 -2.26 9.60 -6.90
N ASP A 364 -1.71 9.41 -5.69
CA ASP A 364 -2.49 9.13 -4.48
C ASP A 364 -3.44 10.28 -4.14
N VAL A 365 -2.93 11.51 -4.15
CA VAL A 365 -3.73 12.71 -3.88
C VAL A 365 -4.76 12.94 -4.97
N HIS A 366 -4.42 12.71 -6.25
CA HIS A 366 -5.37 12.86 -7.35
C HIS A 366 -6.54 11.87 -7.23
N ASN A 367 -6.25 10.60 -6.94
CA ASN A 367 -7.26 9.57 -6.77
C ASN A 367 -8.18 9.87 -5.59
N ASP A 368 -7.61 10.30 -4.47
CA ASP A 368 -8.37 10.68 -3.28
C ASP A 368 -9.25 11.92 -3.54
N ILE A 369 -8.75 12.93 -4.24
CA ILE A 369 -9.56 14.10 -4.63
C ILE A 369 -10.71 13.68 -5.54
N LYS A 370 -10.47 12.77 -6.49
CA LYS A 370 -11.50 12.25 -7.40
C LYS A 370 -12.58 11.48 -6.63
N GLU A 371 -12.19 10.65 -5.67
CA GLU A 371 -13.10 9.97 -4.74
C GLU A 371 -13.92 10.99 -3.94
N HIS A 372 -13.27 12.01 -3.36
CA HIS A 372 -13.92 13.08 -2.60
C HIS A 372 -14.94 13.85 -3.43
N LEU A 373 -14.59 14.25 -4.65
CA LEU A 373 -15.50 14.92 -5.57
C LEU A 373 -16.67 14.02 -5.98
N GLY A 374 -16.45 12.70 -6.10
CA GLY A 374 -17.52 11.72 -6.32
C GLY A 374 -18.49 11.63 -5.14
N VAL A 375 -17.98 11.59 -3.91
CA VAL A 375 -18.79 11.54 -2.68
C VAL A 375 -19.57 12.85 -2.48
N VAL A 376 -18.90 14.00 -2.62
CA VAL A 376 -19.54 15.32 -2.52
C VAL A 376 -20.56 15.50 -3.64
N GLY A 377 -20.20 15.13 -4.88
CA GLY A 377 -21.08 15.21 -6.05
C GLY A 377 -22.32 14.33 -5.93
N SER A 378 -22.20 13.09 -5.43
CA SER A 378 -23.35 12.21 -5.19
C SER A 378 -24.26 12.72 -4.06
N SER A 379 -23.68 13.37 -3.05
CA SER A 379 -24.41 13.95 -1.91
C SER A 379 -25.11 15.24 -2.30
N LEU A 380 -24.45 16.10 -3.08
CA LEU A 380 -25.03 17.30 -3.67
C LEU A 380 -26.11 16.93 -4.70
N SER A 381 -25.88 15.92 -5.53
CA SER A 381 -26.88 15.38 -6.48
C SER A 381 -28.12 14.84 -5.75
N ARG A 382 -27.94 14.08 -4.66
CA ARG A 382 -29.04 13.65 -3.78
C ARG A 382 -29.79 14.82 -3.14
N ARG A 383 -29.10 15.91 -2.80
CA ARG A 383 -29.70 17.10 -2.17
C ARG A 383 -30.37 18.05 -3.17
N ILE A 384 -29.83 18.16 -4.39
CA ILE A 384 -30.36 18.96 -5.51
C ILE A 384 -31.55 18.23 -6.16
N ARG A 385 -31.56 16.89 -6.21
CA ARG A 385 -32.74 16.09 -6.61
C ARG A 385 -33.81 15.96 -5.51
N GLY A 386 -33.72 16.72 -4.42
CA GLY A 386 -34.70 16.65 -3.33
C GLY A 386 -36.06 17.28 -3.71
N ARG A 387 -37.14 16.49 -3.54
CA ARG A 387 -38.58 16.80 -3.77
C ARG A 387 -39.12 16.52 -5.18
N GLY A 388 -39.33 15.23 -5.46
CA GLY A 388 -40.19 14.77 -6.55
C GLY A 388 -39.63 13.49 -7.17
N ALA A 389 -40.38 12.39 -7.06
CA ALA A 389 -40.04 11.05 -7.54
C ALA A 389 -38.96 10.31 -6.72
N TYR A 390 -39.39 9.54 -5.72
CA TYR A 390 -39.58 8.09 -5.86
C TYR A 390 -40.13 7.57 -4.53
N GLN A 391 -41.33 7.01 -4.60
CA GLN A 391 -41.99 6.24 -3.56
C GLN A 391 -41.90 4.77 -4.01
N GLN A 392 -41.49 3.87 -3.11
CA GLN A 392 -41.17 2.44 -3.28
C GLN A 392 -39.84 2.14 -4.02
N ALA A 393 -38.91 1.31 -3.52
CA ALA A 393 -38.96 0.33 -2.44
C ALA A 393 -37.60 0.24 -1.71
N TRP A 394 -37.62 0.41 -0.39
CA TRP A 394 -36.58 -0.08 0.53
C TRP A 394 -37.30 -0.77 1.68
N GLY A 395 -37.42 -2.09 1.57
CA GLY A 395 -37.88 -2.97 2.64
C GLY A 395 -36.69 -3.42 3.47
N SER A 396 -36.71 -2.99 4.73
CA SER A 396 -36.11 -3.56 5.95
C SER A 396 -35.25 -4.83 5.86
N ALA A 397 -34.04 -4.75 6.43
CA ALA A 397 -33.50 -5.81 7.29
C ALA A 397 -32.67 -5.15 8.42
N THR A 398 -33.37 -4.68 9.45
CA THR A 398 -32.80 -4.47 10.78
C THR A 398 -33.30 -5.64 11.61
N GLU A 399 -32.45 -6.62 11.93
CA GLU A 399 -32.73 -7.56 13.01
C GLU A 399 -31.49 -7.73 13.87
N ARG A 400 -31.50 -7.00 14.99
CA ARG A 400 -30.76 -7.33 16.21
C ARG A 400 -31.49 -8.50 16.86
N THR A 401 -30.84 -9.64 17.05
CA THR A 401 -31.40 -10.69 17.92
C THR A 401 -31.03 -10.37 19.37
N SER A 402 -32.02 -10.03 20.18
CA SER A 402 -31.92 -9.92 21.63
C SER A 402 -31.83 -11.32 22.24
N LEU A 403 -30.70 -11.65 22.85
CA LEU A 403 -30.62 -12.72 23.83
C LEU A 403 -31.12 -12.17 25.17
N LEU A 404 -32.35 -12.52 25.57
CA LEU A 404 -32.84 -12.76 26.94
C LEU A 404 -34.38 -12.70 26.97
N PRO A 405 -35.07 -13.56 27.76
CA PRO A 405 -36.54 -13.53 27.85
C PRO A 405 -37.04 -12.35 28.70
N GLU A 406 -38.12 -11.70 28.26
CA GLU A 406 -38.85 -10.70 29.04
C GLU A 406 -39.40 -11.32 30.35
N ALA A 407 -38.94 -10.81 31.48
CA ALA A 407 -39.63 -10.92 32.76
C ALA A 407 -40.09 -9.52 33.18
N THR A 408 -41.40 -9.44 33.42
CA THR A 408 -42.20 -8.31 33.88
C THR A 408 -41.57 -7.53 35.04
N VAL A 409 -41.35 -6.23 34.84
CA VAL A 409 -41.01 -5.28 35.93
C VAL A 409 -42.31 -4.83 36.59
N VAL A 410 -42.55 -5.31 37.81
CA VAL A 410 -43.47 -4.69 38.77
C VAL A 410 -42.66 -3.79 39.69
N ASN A 411 -43.04 -2.51 39.75
CA ASN A 411 -42.53 -1.52 40.69
C ASN A 411 -42.77 -1.94 42.15
N GLN A 412 -41.75 -1.91 43.00
CA GLN A 412 -41.89 -1.40 44.37
C GLN A 412 -40.56 -1.07 45.05
N ALA A 413 -40.65 -0.11 45.96
CA ALA A 413 -39.57 0.64 46.57
C ALA A 413 -39.01 0.01 47.87
N ARG A 414 -37.86 0.57 48.27
CA ARG A 414 -37.27 0.68 49.63
C ARG A 414 -36.49 -0.50 50.23
N SER A 415 -35.46 -0.05 50.97
CA SER A 415 -34.78 -0.61 52.15
C SER A 415 -33.51 -1.46 51.94
N ALA A 416 -32.38 -0.91 52.42
CA ALA A 416 -31.21 -1.64 52.91
C ALA A 416 -31.61 -2.44 54.19
N PRO A 417 -30.87 -3.48 54.67
CA PRO A 417 -29.48 -3.32 55.16
C PRO A 417 -28.54 -4.57 55.18
N ALA A 418 -27.27 -4.29 55.55
CA ALA A 418 -26.34 -5.04 56.43
C ALA A 418 -25.54 -6.27 55.96
N CYS A 419 -24.21 -6.18 56.22
CA CYS A 419 -23.24 -7.15 56.81
C CYS A 419 -23.14 -8.60 56.25
N SER A 420 -22.02 -9.35 56.27
CA SER A 420 -20.65 -9.21 56.79
C SER A 420 -19.86 -10.50 56.49
N PHE A 421 -18.62 -10.36 56.02
CA PHE A 421 -17.37 -11.00 56.50
C PHE A 421 -17.09 -12.53 56.41
N SER A 422 -15.77 -12.79 56.32
CA SER A 422 -14.99 -14.05 56.34
C SER A 422 -14.78 -14.70 54.96
N GLY A 423 -13.58 -14.83 54.38
CA GLY A 423 -12.21 -14.80 54.90
C GLY A 423 -11.61 -16.21 54.81
N TYR A 424 -10.53 -16.38 54.04
CA TYR A 424 -9.33 -17.16 54.37
C TYR A 424 -8.25 -16.99 53.29
N ASN A 425 -7.10 -16.48 53.72
CA ASN A 425 -5.83 -16.44 53.00
C ASN A 425 -5.15 -17.82 53.03
N THR A 426 -4.24 -18.06 52.08
CA THR A 426 -2.91 -18.61 52.41
C THR A 426 -1.91 -18.25 51.31
N GLU A 427 -0.84 -17.58 51.72
CA GLU A 427 0.39 -17.31 50.98
C GLU A 427 1.33 -18.53 51.04
N ALA A 428 2.18 -18.70 50.02
CA ALA A 428 3.60 -19.06 50.20
C ALA A 428 4.34 -18.88 48.86
N GLY A 429 5.33 -17.98 48.84
CA GLY A 429 6.28 -17.84 47.73
C GLY A 429 7.46 -18.79 47.84
N LEU A 430 8.34 -18.77 46.83
CA LEU A 430 9.80 -18.86 46.96
C LEU A 430 10.48 -18.60 45.60
N ASN A 431 11.42 -17.65 45.62
CA ASN A 431 12.39 -17.34 44.57
C ASN A 431 13.39 -18.49 44.38
N ASN A 432 14.02 -18.58 43.20
CA ASN A 432 15.49 -18.48 43.04
C ASN A 432 15.94 -18.62 41.57
N ASN A 433 16.65 -17.58 41.09
CA ASN A 433 17.69 -17.67 40.06
C ASN A 433 19.00 -18.20 40.71
N PRO A 434 19.95 -18.71 39.91
CA PRO A 434 21.13 -17.88 39.66
C PRO A 434 21.71 -17.99 38.25
N SER A 435 22.40 -16.91 37.86
CA SER A 435 23.33 -16.78 36.74
C SER A 435 24.72 -17.34 37.08
N VAL A 436 25.53 -17.61 36.04
CA VAL A 436 26.96 -17.22 35.83
C VAL A 436 27.61 -18.17 34.80
N GLY A 437 28.40 -17.61 33.87
CA GLY A 437 29.49 -18.33 33.19
C GLY A 437 29.81 -17.89 31.76
N GLU A 438 30.74 -16.95 31.60
CA GLU A 438 31.45 -16.63 30.35
C GLU A 438 32.46 -17.72 29.96
N SER A 439 32.70 -17.91 28.66
CA SER A 439 34.03 -18.31 28.13
C SER A 439 34.14 -18.08 26.61
N GLU A 440 35.36 -17.74 26.20
CA GLU A 440 35.85 -17.16 24.95
C GLU A 440 36.05 -18.13 23.76
N GLU A 441 36.30 -17.49 22.60
CA GLU A 441 37.17 -17.87 21.47
C GLU A 441 37.01 -19.19 20.70
N ALA A 442 36.87 -19.09 19.36
CA ALA A 442 37.83 -19.66 18.39
C ALA A 442 37.42 -19.41 16.91
N THR A 443 38.18 -18.52 16.26
CA THR A 443 38.90 -18.66 14.97
C THR A 443 38.27 -19.27 13.69
N ALA A 444 38.46 -18.50 12.60
CA ALA A 444 39.15 -18.84 11.34
C ALA A 444 38.35 -18.97 10.01
N ASN A 445 38.68 -18.01 9.14
CA ASN A 445 39.09 -18.14 7.73
C ASN A 445 38.07 -18.54 6.65
N ALA A 446 37.62 -17.52 5.91
CA ALA A 446 37.21 -17.68 4.50
C ALA A 446 38.30 -17.07 3.61
N LEU A 447 38.88 -17.94 2.77
CA LEU A 447 39.87 -17.63 1.74
C LEU A 447 39.23 -16.84 0.59
N ASP A 448 39.96 -15.81 0.21
CA ASP A 448 39.84 -15.03 -1.01
C ASP A 448 40.14 -15.92 -2.23
N ASN A 449 39.36 -15.79 -3.30
CA ASN A 449 39.82 -16.14 -4.65
C ASN A 449 38.93 -15.48 -5.71
N ASN A 450 39.48 -14.38 -6.23
CA ASN A 450 39.15 -13.81 -7.53
C ASN A 450 39.37 -14.84 -8.63
N ASN A 451 38.44 -14.91 -9.59
CA ASN A 451 38.79 -15.19 -10.98
C ASN A 451 37.78 -14.53 -11.92
N ALA A 452 38.28 -13.52 -12.62
CA ALA A 452 37.67 -12.90 -13.78
C ALA A 452 37.93 -13.79 -15.01
N VAL A 453 36.90 -14.05 -15.82
CA VAL A 453 37.09 -14.49 -17.21
C VAL A 453 36.10 -13.76 -18.12
N ASN A 454 36.63 -13.42 -19.28
CA ASN A 454 36.21 -12.48 -20.30
C ASN A 454 34.85 -12.76 -20.97
N THR A 455 34.32 -11.64 -21.43
CA THR A 455 33.22 -11.42 -22.37
C THR A 455 33.64 -11.62 -23.82
N ASP A 456 32.82 -12.33 -24.59
CA ASP A 456 32.57 -12.14 -26.03
C ASP A 456 31.03 -12.00 -26.13
N GLY A 457 30.38 -11.04 -26.78
CA GLY A 457 30.72 -10.34 -28.02
C GLY A 457 29.63 -10.65 -29.06
N VAL A 458 28.38 -10.21 -28.84
CA VAL A 458 27.31 -10.26 -29.86
C VAL A 458 26.52 -8.95 -29.85
N GLU A 459 26.61 -8.20 -30.94
CA GLU A 459 25.86 -6.98 -31.25
C GLU A 459 24.38 -7.32 -31.51
N VAL A 460 23.46 -6.51 -30.96
CA VAL A 460 22.03 -6.53 -31.31
C VAL A 460 21.63 -5.15 -31.84
N GLU A 461 21.21 -5.13 -33.10
CA GLU A 461 20.68 -3.96 -33.80
C GLU A 461 19.45 -3.37 -33.10
N SER A 462 19.44 -2.04 -32.97
CA SER A 462 18.37 -1.28 -32.33
C SER A 462 17.18 -1.04 -33.26
N VAL A 463 16.03 -1.64 -32.98
CA VAL A 463 14.74 -1.20 -33.54
C VAL A 463 14.14 -0.16 -32.60
N ARG A 464 14.25 1.12 -32.99
CA ARG A 464 13.57 2.26 -32.34
C ARG A 464 12.08 2.24 -32.70
N GLY A 465 11.26 1.65 -31.85
CA GLY A 465 9.83 1.93 -31.75
C GLY A 465 9.58 2.91 -30.60
N THR A 466 8.87 4.00 -30.88
CA THR A 466 8.58 5.11 -29.96
C THR A 466 7.69 4.69 -28.79
N THR A 467 8.14 4.97 -27.57
CA THR A 467 7.47 4.70 -26.28
C THR A 467 6.09 5.34 -26.13
N ARG A 468 5.72 6.27 -27.02
CA ARG A 468 4.42 6.97 -27.02
C ARG A 468 3.26 6.12 -27.53
N ASP A 469 3.50 5.17 -28.43
CA ASP A 469 2.43 4.32 -28.98
C ASP A 469 2.02 3.19 -28.02
N VAL A 470 2.89 2.87 -27.06
CA VAL A 470 2.61 1.90 -25.98
C VAL A 470 1.80 2.58 -24.86
N GLU A 471 2.13 3.83 -24.50
CA GLU A 471 1.41 4.57 -23.44
C GLU A 471 0.00 5.03 -23.87
N GLN A 472 -0.22 5.34 -25.16
CA GLN A 472 -1.54 5.74 -25.66
C GLN A 472 -2.54 4.58 -25.78
N ARG A 473 -2.06 3.32 -25.84
CA ARG A 473 -2.94 2.13 -25.78
C ARG A 473 -3.37 1.76 -24.36
N MET A 474 -2.69 2.22 -23.32
CA MET A 474 -2.99 1.84 -21.93
C MET A 474 -3.96 2.78 -21.19
N ASN A 475 -4.34 3.92 -21.78
CA ASN A 475 -5.15 4.94 -21.09
C ASN A 475 -6.58 5.08 -21.62
N GLY A 476 -7.09 4.05 -22.31
CA GLY A 476 -8.39 4.05 -22.98
C GLY A 476 -9.23 2.82 -22.69
N LYS A 477 -9.44 2.49 -21.40
CA LYS A 477 -10.48 1.63 -20.80
C LYS A 477 -9.95 1.14 -19.44
N ALA A 478 -10.50 1.62 -18.33
CA ALA A 478 -10.55 0.75 -17.14
C ALA A 478 -11.71 -0.24 -17.38
N SER A 479 -11.50 -1.17 -18.33
CA SER A 479 -12.20 -2.43 -18.28
C SER A 479 -11.69 -3.15 -17.04
N GLU A 480 -12.55 -3.86 -16.32
CA GLU A 480 -12.14 -4.81 -15.30
C GLU A 480 -10.95 -5.63 -15.85
N GLU A 481 -9.77 -5.51 -15.22
CA GLU A 481 -8.57 -6.19 -15.70
C GLU A 481 -8.82 -7.70 -15.61
N HIS A 482 -8.69 -8.42 -16.72
CA HIS A 482 -8.99 -9.85 -16.80
C HIS A 482 -8.26 -10.65 -15.71
N GLU A 483 -8.97 -11.53 -15.00
CA GLU A 483 -8.45 -12.20 -13.80
C GLU A 483 -7.18 -13.04 -14.05
N GLU A 484 -7.01 -13.60 -15.25
CA GLU A 484 -5.78 -14.30 -15.69
C GLU A 484 -4.50 -13.44 -15.59
N CYS A 485 -4.61 -12.11 -15.63
CA CYS A 485 -3.48 -11.20 -15.42
C CYS A 485 -2.83 -11.39 -14.04
N GLN A 486 -3.54 -11.93 -13.03
CA GLN A 486 -2.95 -12.28 -11.74
C GLN A 486 -1.86 -13.35 -11.87
N TYR A 487 -2.12 -14.39 -12.66
CA TYR A 487 -1.17 -15.48 -12.91
C TYR A 487 0.05 -14.98 -13.71
N LEU A 488 -0.18 -14.20 -14.77
CA LEU A 488 0.91 -13.65 -15.59
C LEU A 488 1.82 -12.71 -14.79
N ARG A 489 1.24 -11.78 -14.02
CA ARG A 489 2.01 -10.88 -13.15
C ARG A 489 2.80 -11.63 -12.09
N LEU A 490 2.26 -12.75 -11.60
CA LEU A 490 2.97 -13.58 -10.63
C LEU A 490 4.18 -14.28 -11.25
N ILE A 491 4.07 -14.78 -12.49
CA ILE A 491 5.23 -15.28 -13.26
C ILE A 491 6.29 -14.18 -13.41
N GLU A 492 5.90 -12.99 -13.89
CA GLU A 492 6.83 -11.86 -14.06
C GLU A 492 7.52 -11.49 -12.74
N LYS A 493 6.76 -11.49 -11.63
CA LYS A 493 7.29 -11.22 -10.30
C LYS A 493 8.32 -12.28 -9.89
N VAL A 494 8.03 -13.55 -10.10
CA VAL A 494 8.98 -14.65 -9.81
C VAL A 494 10.23 -14.52 -10.67
N LEU A 495 10.11 -14.25 -11.96
CA LEU A 495 11.26 -14.08 -12.86
C LEU A 495 12.12 -12.86 -12.50
N LYS A 496 11.50 -11.75 -12.09
CA LYS A 496 12.20 -10.48 -11.81
C LYS A 496 12.80 -10.40 -10.41
N THR A 497 12.12 -10.96 -9.41
CA THR A 497 12.45 -10.79 -7.98
C THR A 497 12.72 -12.10 -7.25
N GLY A 498 12.46 -13.24 -7.90
CA GLY A 498 12.69 -14.56 -7.31
C GLY A 498 14.16 -14.79 -7.03
N THR A 499 14.42 -15.52 -5.95
CA THR A 499 15.77 -15.97 -5.62
C THR A 499 16.04 -17.29 -6.31
N LYS A 500 17.20 -17.42 -6.94
CA LYS A 500 17.63 -18.69 -7.55
C LYS A 500 17.91 -19.72 -6.44
N ARG A 501 17.31 -20.91 -6.52
CA ARG A 501 17.46 -22.00 -5.54
C ARG A 501 17.65 -23.34 -6.25
N GLY A 502 18.57 -24.15 -5.75
CA GLY A 502 18.63 -25.58 -6.08
C GLY A 502 17.50 -26.34 -5.40
N ASN A 503 17.13 -27.50 -5.94
CA ASN A 503 16.10 -28.37 -5.36
C ASN A 503 16.37 -29.86 -5.67
N ARG A 504 15.51 -30.73 -5.15
CA ARG A 504 15.63 -32.20 -5.23
C ARG A 504 15.71 -32.77 -6.66
N THR A 505 15.19 -32.06 -7.67
CA THR A 505 15.12 -32.53 -9.06
C THR A 505 16.42 -32.29 -9.84
N GLY A 506 17.35 -31.51 -9.28
CA GLY A 506 18.56 -31.07 -9.98
C GLY A 506 18.33 -29.94 -11.00
N VAL A 507 17.09 -29.51 -11.23
CA VAL A 507 16.77 -28.34 -12.06
C VAL A 507 16.52 -27.13 -11.15
N ASP A 508 17.42 -26.14 -11.19
CA ASP A 508 17.27 -24.91 -10.41
C ASP A 508 15.92 -24.20 -10.67
N THR A 509 15.45 -23.46 -9.67
CA THR A 509 14.25 -22.63 -9.75
C THR A 509 14.56 -21.17 -9.39
N TYR A 510 13.72 -20.25 -9.87
CA TYR A 510 13.54 -18.94 -9.25
C TYR A 510 12.29 -19.00 -8.40
N SER A 511 12.35 -18.59 -7.14
CA SER A 511 11.18 -18.63 -6.26
C SER A 511 10.98 -17.41 -5.38
N ILE A 512 9.72 -17.18 -5.05
CA ILE A 512 9.27 -16.26 -3.99
C ILE A 512 8.43 -17.04 -2.99
N PHE A 513 8.31 -16.53 -1.78
CA PHE A 513 7.54 -17.16 -0.71
C PHE A 513 6.30 -16.34 -0.37
N GLY A 514 5.13 -16.97 -0.46
CA GLY A 514 3.84 -16.33 -0.19
C GLY A 514 3.30 -15.56 -1.41
N ALA A 515 2.22 -16.08 -2.00
CA ALA A 515 1.45 -15.41 -3.04
C ALA A 515 -0.02 -15.82 -2.98
N GLN A 516 -0.91 -15.01 -3.54
CA GLN A 516 -2.34 -15.32 -3.62
C GLN A 516 -2.94 -14.81 -4.93
N MET A 517 -3.89 -15.57 -5.48
CA MET A 517 -4.72 -15.21 -6.63
C MET A 517 -6.20 -15.48 -6.30
N ARG A 518 -7.12 -14.77 -6.95
CA ARG A 518 -8.57 -14.92 -6.74
C ARG A 518 -9.28 -15.00 -8.09
N PHE A 519 -10.22 -15.92 -8.24
CA PHE A 519 -10.94 -16.14 -9.49
C PHE A 519 -12.44 -16.23 -9.24
N SER A 520 -13.23 -15.47 -9.97
CA SER A 520 -14.69 -15.56 -9.91
C SER A 520 -15.15 -16.84 -10.59
N LEU A 521 -16.11 -17.52 -9.95
CA LEU A 521 -16.82 -18.68 -10.49
C LEU A 521 -18.28 -18.33 -10.82
N ARG A 522 -18.68 -17.08 -10.63
CA ARG A 522 -20.06 -16.62 -10.80
C ARG A 522 -20.46 -16.62 -12.28
N ASP A 523 -21.76 -16.70 -12.53
CA ASP A 523 -22.36 -16.62 -13.88
C ASP A 523 -21.82 -17.63 -14.90
N GLY A 524 -21.33 -18.76 -14.38
CA GLY A 524 -20.78 -19.87 -15.16
C GLY A 524 -19.35 -19.65 -15.64
N VAL A 525 -18.69 -18.55 -15.24
CA VAL A 525 -17.28 -18.28 -15.59
C VAL A 525 -16.39 -19.35 -14.97
N PHE A 526 -15.45 -19.88 -15.76
CA PHE A 526 -14.55 -20.94 -15.32
C PHE A 526 -13.09 -20.55 -15.60
N PRO A 527 -12.23 -20.39 -14.58
CA PRO A 527 -10.87 -19.86 -14.73
C PRO A 527 -9.90 -20.89 -15.32
N LEU A 528 -10.13 -21.25 -16.58
CA LEU A 528 -9.23 -22.07 -17.38
C LEU A 528 -8.38 -21.16 -18.24
N LEU A 529 -7.08 -21.10 -17.92
CA LEU A 529 -6.15 -20.18 -18.56
C LEU A 529 -6.21 -20.25 -20.09
N THR A 530 -6.16 -19.08 -20.71
CA THR A 530 -6.32 -18.91 -22.16
C THR A 530 -5.01 -18.58 -22.85
N THR A 531 -4.03 -18.01 -22.14
CA THR A 531 -2.69 -17.67 -22.67
C THR A 531 -1.87 -18.90 -23.06
N LYS A 532 -2.27 -20.09 -22.59
CA LYS A 532 -1.78 -21.39 -23.01
C LYS A 532 -2.93 -22.40 -22.91
N ARG A 533 -3.07 -23.29 -23.90
CA ARG A 533 -4.00 -24.41 -23.79
C ARG A 533 -3.67 -25.30 -22.60
N VAL A 534 -4.61 -25.41 -21.66
CA VAL A 534 -4.57 -26.31 -20.50
C VAL A 534 -5.18 -27.67 -20.90
N PHE A 535 -4.62 -28.76 -20.36
CA PHE A 535 -5.08 -30.11 -20.68
C PHE A 535 -6.34 -30.47 -19.88
N TRP A 536 -7.48 -29.91 -20.29
CA TRP A 536 -8.77 -30.02 -19.59
C TRP A 536 -9.18 -31.45 -19.22
N ARG A 537 -9.07 -32.40 -20.17
CA ARG A 537 -9.43 -33.80 -19.92
C ARG A 537 -8.65 -34.39 -18.74
N ALA A 538 -7.35 -34.11 -18.65
CA ALA A 538 -6.53 -34.56 -17.53
C ALA A 538 -6.99 -33.93 -16.21
N VAL A 539 -7.39 -32.64 -16.20
CA VAL A 539 -7.92 -31.97 -14.99
C VAL A 539 -9.14 -32.69 -14.45
N VAL A 540 -10.09 -33.01 -15.34
CA VAL A 540 -11.34 -33.70 -14.98
C VAL A 540 -11.03 -35.11 -14.47
N GLU A 541 -10.28 -35.89 -15.24
CA GLU A 541 -10.00 -37.30 -14.90
C GLU A 541 -9.18 -37.45 -13.61
N GLU A 542 -8.20 -36.56 -13.37
CA GLU A 542 -7.44 -36.54 -12.12
C GLU A 542 -8.34 -36.18 -10.92
N LEU A 543 -9.23 -35.19 -11.07
CA LEU A 543 -10.13 -34.82 -9.98
C LEU A 543 -11.11 -35.94 -9.64
N LEU A 544 -11.69 -36.61 -10.64
CA LEU A 544 -12.56 -37.77 -10.43
C LEU A 544 -11.79 -38.92 -9.77
N TRP A 545 -10.54 -39.13 -10.15
CA TRP A 545 -9.65 -40.11 -9.51
C TRP A 545 -9.35 -39.78 -8.04
N PHE A 546 -9.13 -38.50 -7.70
CA PHE A 546 -9.00 -38.04 -6.31
C PHE A 546 -10.30 -38.23 -5.53
N ILE A 547 -11.45 -37.87 -6.11
CA ILE A 547 -12.75 -38.03 -5.46
C ILE A 547 -12.98 -39.50 -5.14
N LYS A 548 -12.74 -40.42 -6.08
CA LYS A 548 -12.84 -41.87 -5.86
C LYS A 548 -11.91 -42.41 -4.75
N GLY A 549 -10.91 -41.65 -4.33
CA GLY A 549 -9.91 -42.09 -3.36
C GLY A 549 -8.88 -43.07 -3.92
N SER A 550 -8.77 -43.19 -5.25
CA SER A 550 -7.81 -44.09 -5.88
C SER A 550 -6.37 -43.59 -5.72
N THR A 551 -5.44 -44.54 -5.67
CA THR A 551 -3.99 -44.30 -5.54
C THR A 551 -3.18 -45.00 -6.63
N ASN A 552 -3.89 -45.64 -7.58
CA ASN A 552 -3.32 -46.31 -8.74
C ASN A 552 -3.24 -45.35 -9.94
N SER A 553 -2.03 -44.92 -10.30
CA SER A 553 -1.84 -44.01 -11.44
C SER A 553 -2.20 -44.64 -12.79
N LYS A 554 -2.18 -45.98 -12.91
CA LYS A 554 -2.53 -46.68 -14.16
C LYS A 554 -3.98 -46.46 -14.58
N GLU A 555 -4.89 -46.17 -13.64
CA GLU A 555 -6.28 -45.79 -13.98
C GLU A 555 -6.34 -44.50 -14.83
N LEU A 556 -5.38 -43.59 -14.64
CA LEU A 556 -5.24 -42.39 -15.46
C LEU A 556 -4.55 -42.71 -16.79
N THR A 557 -3.49 -43.52 -16.77
CA THR A 557 -2.79 -44.00 -17.97
C THR A 557 -3.73 -44.71 -18.94
N ASP A 558 -4.62 -45.57 -18.43
CA ASP A 558 -5.65 -46.30 -19.22
C ASP A 558 -6.64 -45.34 -19.91
N LYS A 559 -6.74 -44.11 -19.40
CA LYS A 559 -7.54 -43.01 -19.97
C LYS A 559 -6.71 -42.03 -20.77
N ASP A 560 -5.48 -42.38 -21.16
CA ASP A 560 -4.56 -41.50 -21.93
C ASP A 560 -4.20 -40.21 -21.16
N VAL A 561 -4.08 -40.31 -19.83
CA VAL A 561 -3.65 -39.23 -18.93
C VAL A 561 -2.36 -39.64 -18.20
N HIS A 562 -1.25 -39.12 -18.69
CA HIS A 562 0.11 -39.54 -18.30
C HIS A 562 0.80 -38.63 -17.26
N ILE A 563 0.05 -37.82 -16.51
CA ILE A 563 0.62 -36.79 -15.63
C ILE A 563 1.32 -37.35 -14.38
N TRP A 564 1.04 -38.61 -14.01
CA TRP A 564 1.62 -39.30 -12.86
C TRP A 564 2.60 -40.42 -13.24
N ASP A 565 2.80 -40.68 -14.54
CA ASP A 565 3.59 -41.83 -15.01
C ASP A 565 5.04 -41.79 -14.52
N GLU A 566 5.70 -40.62 -14.58
CA GLU A 566 7.11 -40.50 -14.14
C GLU A 566 7.24 -40.75 -12.62
N ASN A 567 6.31 -40.23 -11.81
CA ASN A 567 6.31 -40.44 -10.35
C ASN A 567 5.81 -41.83 -9.92
N GLY A 568 5.03 -42.50 -10.77
CA GLY A 568 4.57 -43.88 -10.55
C GLY A 568 5.49 -44.94 -11.15
N SER A 569 6.52 -44.55 -11.91
CA SER A 569 7.44 -45.46 -12.58
C SER A 569 8.23 -46.31 -11.59
N ARG A 570 8.59 -47.53 -12.00
CA ARG A 570 9.43 -48.43 -11.20
C ARG A 570 10.71 -47.74 -10.70
N ALA A 571 11.39 -47.03 -11.60
CA ALA A 571 12.65 -46.34 -11.31
C ALA A 571 12.48 -45.24 -10.23
N PHE A 572 11.41 -44.45 -10.30
CA PHE A 572 11.17 -43.38 -9.33
C PHE A 572 10.80 -43.95 -7.95
N LEU A 573 9.93 -44.96 -7.91
CA LEU A 573 9.54 -45.62 -6.67
C LEU A 573 10.75 -46.26 -5.97
N ASP A 574 11.63 -46.94 -6.72
CA ASP A 574 12.86 -47.53 -6.18
C ASP A 574 13.81 -46.46 -5.64
N SER A 575 13.99 -45.35 -6.38
CA SER A 575 14.82 -44.23 -5.93
C SER A 575 14.27 -43.53 -4.67
N SER A 576 12.97 -43.66 -4.43
CA SER A 576 12.27 -43.14 -3.25
C SER A 576 12.19 -44.15 -2.11
N GLY A 577 12.78 -45.33 -2.26
CA GLY A 577 12.83 -46.38 -1.24
C GLY A 577 11.62 -47.33 -1.20
N PHE A 578 10.76 -47.31 -2.21
CA PHE A 578 9.55 -48.13 -2.29
C PHE A 578 9.72 -49.36 -3.20
N THR A 579 10.69 -50.23 -2.90
CA THR A 579 11.02 -51.41 -3.71
C THR A 579 9.91 -52.46 -3.77
N ASP A 580 9.06 -52.51 -2.74
CA ASP A 580 8.04 -53.56 -2.59
C ASP A 580 6.68 -53.16 -3.17
N ARG A 581 6.52 -51.92 -3.65
CA ARG A 581 5.27 -51.42 -4.24
C ARG A 581 5.09 -51.88 -5.67
N GLU A 582 3.86 -52.07 -6.12
CA GLU A 582 3.58 -52.26 -7.56
C GLU A 582 3.87 -50.96 -8.32
N GLU A 583 4.32 -51.05 -9.57
CA GLU A 583 4.43 -49.88 -10.44
C GLU A 583 3.05 -49.20 -10.61
N GLY A 584 3.02 -47.88 -10.45
CA GLY A 584 1.79 -47.06 -10.43
C GLY A 584 1.16 -46.89 -9.04
N ASP A 585 1.65 -47.56 -8.00
CA ASP A 585 1.20 -47.34 -6.62
C ASP A 585 1.88 -46.09 -6.03
N LEU A 586 1.11 -45.00 -5.95
CA LEU A 586 1.60 -43.72 -5.44
C LEU A 586 1.61 -43.63 -3.90
N GLY A 587 1.11 -44.65 -3.20
CA GLY A 587 0.89 -44.63 -1.76
C GLY A 587 -0.35 -43.83 -1.36
N PRO A 588 -0.50 -43.50 -0.06
CA PRO A 588 -1.67 -42.83 0.49
C PRO A 588 -1.70 -41.32 0.18
N VAL A 589 -1.70 -40.96 -1.10
CA VAL A 589 -1.70 -39.57 -1.59
C VAL A 589 -3.10 -38.95 -1.58
N TYR A 590 -3.20 -37.66 -1.92
CA TYR A 590 -4.41 -36.86 -2.15
C TYR A 590 -5.77 -37.53 -1.88
N GLY A 591 -6.35 -38.23 -2.86
CA GLY A 591 -7.68 -38.83 -2.76
C GLY A 591 -7.85 -39.81 -1.61
N PHE A 592 -6.81 -40.60 -1.31
CA PHE A 592 -6.80 -41.47 -0.13
C PHE A 592 -6.95 -40.65 1.15
N GLN A 593 -6.22 -39.54 1.27
CA GLN A 593 -6.37 -38.67 2.44
C GLN A 593 -7.74 -37.97 2.45
N TRP A 594 -8.38 -37.74 1.31
CA TRP A 594 -9.72 -37.13 1.27
C TRP A 594 -10.82 -38.09 1.74
N ARG A 595 -10.72 -39.37 1.39
CA ARG A 595 -11.78 -40.37 1.68
C ARG A 595 -11.48 -41.27 2.88
N HIS A 596 -10.19 -41.41 3.23
CA HIS A 596 -9.69 -42.40 4.20
C HIS A 596 -8.60 -41.82 5.12
N PHE A 597 -8.75 -40.55 5.54
CA PHE A 597 -7.72 -39.89 6.36
C PHE A 597 -7.43 -40.69 7.65
N GLY A 598 -6.16 -41.03 7.86
CA GLY A 598 -5.71 -41.80 9.03
C GLY A 598 -5.92 -43.32 8.95
N ALA A 599 -6.42 -43.86 7.84
CA ALA A 599 -6.44 -45.30 7.60
C ALA A 599 -5.02 -45.84 7.35
N GLU A 600 -4.77 -47.08 7.76
CA GLU A 600 -3.49 -47.75 7.50
C GLU A 600 -3.40 -48.18 6.04
N TYR A 601 -2.52 -47.52 5.27
CA TYR A 601 -2.28 -47.89 3.88
C TYR A 601 -1.54 -49.22 3.74
N LYS A 602 -2.07 -50.11 2.90
CA LYS A 602 -1.48 -51.40 2.52
C LYS A 602 -0.93 -51.34 1.10
N ASP A 603 -1.82 -51.23 0.13
CA ASP A 603 -1.51 -51.12 -1.30
C ASP A 603 -2.65 -50.43 -2.06
N MET A 604 -2.45 -50.15 -3.35
CA MET A 604 -3.45 -49.52 -4.22
C MET A 604 -4.62 -50.43 -4.64
N ARG A 605 -4.62 -51.73 -4.27
CA ARG A 605 -5.65 -52.73 -4.64
C ARG A 605 -6.64 -52.99 -3.50
N THR A 606 -6.27 -52.61 -2.29
CA THR A 606 -7.06 -52.80 -1.08
C THR A 606 -8.33 -51.95 -1.11
N ASP A 607 -9.46 -52.53 -0.66
CA ASP A 607 -10.69 -51.78 -0.42
C ASP A 607 -10.62 -51.07 0.94
N TYR A 608 -10.61 -49.74 0.91
CA TYR A 608 -10.55 -48.88 2.09
C TYR A 608 -11.93 -48.36 2.53
N THR A 609 -13.02 -48.84 1.92
CA THR A 609 -14.38 -48.40 2.26
C THR A 609 -14.65 -48.50 3.76
N GLY A 610 -15.07 -47.38 4.35
CA GLY A 610 -15.36 -47.29 5.79
C GLY A 610 -14.14 -47.19 6.72
N GLN A 611 -12.93 -47.15 6.17
CA GLN A 611 -11.69 -46.94 6.94
C GLN A 611 -11.31 -45.45 6.95
N GLY A 612 -10.76 -44.99 8.08
CA GLY A 612 -10.34 -43.60 8.26
C GLY A 612 -11.51 -42.61 8.32
N ILE A 613 -11.22 -41.34 8.05
CA ILE A 613 -12.21 -40.25 8.01
C ILE A 613 -12.45 -39.83 6.55
N ASP A 614 -13.70 -39.91 6.10
CA ASP A 614 -14.14 -39.35 4.81
C ASP A 614 -14.39 -37.85 4.95
N GLN A 615 -13.35 -37.07 4.70
CA GLN A 615 -13.37 -35.60 4.80
C GLN A 615 -14.26 -34.98 3.72
N LEU A 616 -14.28 -35.53 2.50
CA LEU A 616 -15.10 -35.00 1.41
C LEU A 616 -16.59 -35.13 1.73
N LYS A 617 -17.00 -36.29 2.24
CA LYS A 617 -18.38 -36.52 2.69
C LYS A 617 -18.76 -35.57 3.83
N GLU A 618 -17.87 -35.35 4.80
CA GLU A 618 -18.08 -34.42 5.91
C GLU A 618 -18.19 -32.96 5.44
N VAL A 619 -17.37 -32.55 4.46
CA VAL A 619 -17.47 -31.22 3.82
C VAL A 619 -18.84 -31.06 3.18
N ILE A 620 -19.27 -32.00 2.33
CA ILE A 620 -20.57 -31.93 1.65
C ILE A 620 -21.72 -31.92 2.68
N HIS A 621 -21.62 -32.72 3.74
CA HIS A 621 -22.59 -32.74 4.81
C HIS A 621 -22.70 -31.38 5.51
N LYS A 622 -21.58 -30.76 5.88
CA LYS A 622 -21.57 -29.42 6.50
C LYS A 622 -22.07 -28.33 5.57
N VAL A 623 -21.70 -28.34 4.30
CA VAL A 623 -22.22 -27.38 3.32
C VAL A 623 -23.75 -27.44 3.24
N LYS A 624 -24.34 -28.64 3.33
CA LYS A 624 -25.81 -28.83 3.31
C LYS A 624 -26.50 -28.44 4.62
N HIS A 625 -25.94 -28.80 5.77
CA HIS A 625 -26.65 -28.78 7.06
C HIS A 625 -26.12 -27.76 8.06
N SER A 626 -24.92 -27.23 7.87
CA SER A 626 -24.26 -26.24 8.75
C SER A 626 -23.40 -25.29 7.91
N PRO A 627 -23.98 -24.56 6.94
CA PRO A 627 -23.24 -23.77 5.96
C PRO A 627 -22.44 -22.61 6.57
N ASP A 628 -22.82 -22.15 7.75
CA ASP A 628 -22.14 -21.11 8.54
C ASP A 628 -20.99 -21.64 9.40
N ASP A 629 -20.76 -22.96 9.43
CA ASP A 629 -19.62 -23.57 10.11
C ASP A 629 -18.31 -23.05 9.51
N ARG A 630 -17.39 -22.66 10.38
CA ARG A 630 -16.05 -22.16 10.00
C ARG A 630 -15.02 -23.28 9.85
N ARG A 631 -15.45 -24.55 9.93
CA ARG A 631 -14.62 -25.76 9.93
C ARG A 631 -14.98 -26.69 8.76
N ILE A 632 -15.44 -26.12 7.65
CA ILE A 632 -15.65 -26.83 6.39
C ILE A 632 -14.30 -26.92 5.67
N ILE A 633 -13.49 -27.91 6.06
CA ILE A 633 -12.09 -28.03 5.65
C ILE A 633 -11.78 -29.46 5.19
N MET A 634 -10.80 -29.59 4.30
CA MET A 634 -10.25 -30.87 3.84
C MET A 634 -8.73 -30.77 3.70
N SER A 635 -8.01 -31.73 4.27
CA SER A 635 -6.54 -31.76 4.27
C SER A 635 -6.00 -33.02 3.62
N ALA A 636 -5.03 -32.87 2.73
CA ALA A 636 -4.21 -33.98 2.25
C ALA A 636 -2.91 -34.14 3.08
N TRP A 637 -2.60 -33.19 3.96
CA TRP A 637 -1.35 -33.19 4.72
C TRP A 637 -1.45 -34.06 5.99
N ASN A 638 -0.95 -35.29 5.91
CA ASN A 638 -0.85 -36.21 7.03
C ASN A 638 0.63 -36.53 7.36
N PRO A 639 1.22 -35.96 8.43
CA PRO A 639 2.62 -36.18 8.78
C PRO A 639 3.03 -37.65 8.97
N VAL A 640 2.10 -38.51 9.41
CA VAL A 640 2.35 -39.94 9.62
C VAL A 640 2.52 -40.69 8.29
N ASP A 641 1.79 -40.26 7.26
CA ASP A 641 1.78 -40.93 5.96
C ASP A 641 2.73 -40.29 4.94
N ILE A 642 3.20 -39.06 5.16
CA ILE A 642 4.14 -38.38 4.24
C ILE A 642 5.34 -39.26 3.84
N PRO A 643 6.02 -39.95 4.76
CA PRO A 643 7.13 -40.85 4.40
C PRO A 643 6.71 -42.05 3.53
N LYS A 644 5.41 -42.33 3.42
CA LYS A 644 4.82 -43.40 2.60
C LYS A 644 4.34 -42.87 1.25
N MET A 645 4.41 -41.59 0.93
CA MET A 645 3.88 -41.08 -0.34
C MET A 645 4.97 -41.04 -1.41
N ALA A 646 4.65 -41.44 -2.64
CA ALA A 646 5.57 -41.26 -3.78
C ALA A 646 5.94 -39.78 -3.97
N LEU A 647 4.94 -38.89 -3.79
CA LEU A 647 5.18 -37.45 -3.73
C LEU A 647 4.29 -36.81 -2.66
N PRO A 648 4.86 -36.08 -1.68
CA PRO A 648 4.06 -35.39 -0.66
C PRO A 648 3.12 -34.35 -1.29
N PRO A 649 1.90 -34.12 -0.75
CA PRO A 649 0.88 -33.32 -1.42
C PRO A 649 1.29 -31.88 -1.64
N CYS A 650 1.14 -31.36 -2.86
CA CYS A 650 1.42 -29.96 -3.18
C CYS A 650 0.27 -29.04 -2.72
N HIS A 651 -0.95 -29.33 -3.17
CA HIS A 651 -2.20 -28.69 -2.70
C HIS A 651 -2.67 -29.39 -1.41
N ALA A 652 -2.28 -28.82 -0.29
CA ALA A 652 -2.23 -29.52 0.99
C ALA A 652 -3.51 -29.36 1.82
N PHE A 653 -4.19 -28.23 1.69
CA PHE A 653 -5.33 -27.87 2.54
C PHE A 653 -6.31 -26.98 1.79
N VAL A 654 -7.59 -27.27 1.87
CA VAL A 654 -8.65 -26.43 1.30
C VAL A 654 -9.72 -26.14 2.37
N GLN A 655 -10.19 -24.90 2.40
CA GLN A 655 -11.33 -24.47 3.19
C GLN A 655 -12.45 -24.02 2.27
N PHE A 656 -13.69 -24.39 2.60
CA PHE A 656 -14.89 -23.94 1.93
C PHE A 656 -15.63 -22.92 2.77
N TYR A 657 -16.39 -22.05 2.11
CA TYR A 657 -17.15 -20.99 2.74
C TYR A 657 -18.47 -20.80 2.00
N VAL A 658 -19.58 -20.83 2.73
CA VAL A 658 -20.92 -20.57 2.17
C VAL A 658 -21.36 -19.19 2.60
N ASN A 659 -21.78 -18.37 1.63
CA ASN A 659 -22.36 -17.06 1.91
C ASN A 659 -23.33 -16.68 0.79
N ASN A 660 -24.47 -16.08 1.13
CA ASN A 660 -25.49 -15.62 0.17
C ASN A 660 -25.92 -16.69 -0.86
N GLY A 661 -25.97 -17.97 -0.46
CA GLY A 661 -26.31 -19.08 -1.36
C GLY A 661 -25.20 -19.46 -2.35
N GLU A 662 -23.99 -18.93 -2.15
CA GLU A 662 -22.80 -19.23 -2.96
C GLU A 662 -21.77 -20.03 -2.15
N LEU A 663 -21.08 -20.97 -2.81
CA LEU A 663 -19.97 -21.74 -2.27
C LEU A 663 -18.65 -21.21 -2.84
N SER A 664 -17.75 -20.80 -1.97
CA SER A 664 -16.38 -20.40 -2.31
C SER A 664 -15.37 -21.38 -1.72
N ALA A 665 -14.18 -21.46 -2.31
CA ALA A 665 -13.09 -22.31 -1.84
C ALA A 665 -11.77 -21.53 -1.76
N GLN A 666 -11.00 -21.76 -0.70
CA GLN A 666 -9.65 -21.25 -0.53
C GLN A 666 -8.68 -22.41 -0.40
N LEU A 667 -7.78 -22.54 -1.37
CA LEU A 667 -6.72 -23.55 -1.40
C LEU A 667 -5.41 -22.98 -0.85
N TYR A 668 -4.72 -23.76 -0.01
CA TYR A 668 -3.31 -23.58 0.31
C TYR A 668 -2.44 -24.64 -0.39
N GLN A 669 -1.52 -24.18 -1.23
CA GLN A 669 -0.55 -24.99 -1.95
C GLN A 669 0.86 -24.69 -1.46
N ARG A 670 1.53 -25.65 -0.81
CA ARG A 670 2.86 -25.43 -0.21
C ARG A 670 3.97 -25.18 -1.23
N SER A 671 3.81 -25.71 -2.44
CA SER A 671 4.81 -25.74 -3.51
C SER A 671 4.09 -25.63 -4.85
N ALA A 672 4.34 -24.54 -5.57
CA ALA A 672 3.58 -24.11 -6.73
C ALA A 672 4.49 -23.91 -7.94
N ASP A 673 4.54 -24.93 -8.80
CA ASP A 673 5.17 -24.85 -10.13
C ASP A 673 4.29 -23.97 -11.03
N MET A 674 4.76 -22.75 -11.28
CA MET A 674 4.04 -21.76 -12.05
C MET A 674 3.90 -22.14 -13.54
N GLY A 675 4.78 -22.98 -14.10
CA GLY A 675 4.75 -23.34 -15.52
C GLY A 675 3.71 -24.41 -15.85
N LEU A 676 3.66 -25.45 -15.01
CA LEU A 676 2.84 -26.64 -15.26
C LEU A 676 1.71 -26.78 -14.23
N GLY A 677 2.04 -26.85 -12.94
CA GLY A 677 1.10 -27.22 -11.88
C GLY A 677 0.02 -26.19 -11.62
N VAL A 678 0.37 -24.91 -11.48
CA VAL A 678 -0.57 -23.86 -11.07
C VAL A 678 -1.78 -23.72 -11.99
N PRO A 679 -1.64 -23.64 -13.34
CA PRO A 679 -2.79 -23.62 -14.25
C PRO A 679 -3.73 -24.82 -14.06
N PHE A 680 -3.17 -25.99 -13.76
CA PHE A 680 -3.91 -27.23 -13.53
C PHE A 680 -4.66 -27.17 -12.19
N ASN A 681 -4.01 -26.69 -11.13
CA ASN A 681 -4.58 -26.60 -9.80
C ASN A 681 -5.70 -25.54 -9.71
N ILE A 682 -5.58 -24.42 -10.46
CA ILE A 682 -6.66 -23.44 -10.57
C ILE A 682 -7.92 -24.10 -11.13
N ALA A 683 -7.79 -24.80 -12.27
CA ALA A 683 -8.92 -25.45 -12.90
C ALA A 683 -9.51 -26.59 -12.03
N SER A 684 -8.65 -27.41 -11.41
CA SER A 684 -9.06 -28.56 -10.59
C SER A 684 -9.90 -28.14 -9.37
N TYR A 685 -9.44 -27.18 -8.57
CA TYR A 685 -10.19 -26.75 -7.38
C TYR A 685 -11.38 -25.83 -7.70
N SER A 686 -11.32 -25.10 -8.82
CA SER A 686 -12.53 -24.44 -9.36
C SER A 686 -13.59 -25.48 -9.71
N LEU A 687 -13.21 -26.56 -10.40
CA LEU A 687 -14.12 -27.64 -10.76
C LEU A 687 -14.69 -28.36 -9.53
N LEU A 688 -13.86 -28.66 -8.53
CA LEU A 688 -14.33 -29.25 -7.27
C LEU A 688 -15.38 -28.35 -6.58
N THR A 689 -15.17 -27.04 -6.60
CA THR A 689 -16.13 -26.06 -6.06
C THR A 689 -17.45 -26.08 -6.84
N TYR A 690 -17.39 -26.15 -8.18
CA TYR A 690 -18.56 -26.33 -9.03
C TYR A 690 -19.32 -27.63 -8.71
N MET A 691 -18.61 -28.75 -8.56
CA MET A 691 -19.21 -30.05 -8.28
C MET A 691 -19.91 -30.08 -6.92
N ILE A 692 -19.25 -29.57 -5.87
CA ILE A 692 -19.86 -29.50 -4.53
C ILE A 692 -21.06 -28.55 -4.56
N ALA A 693 -20.93 -27.36 -5.14
CA ALA A 693 -22.04 -26.41 -5.26
C ALA A 693 -23.26 -27.05 -5.95
N HIS A 694 -23.03 -27.80 -7.04
CA HIS A 694 -24.06 -28.53 -7.78
C HIS A 694 -24.79 -29.55 -6.90
N VAL A 695 -24.09 -30.47 -6.24
CA VAL A 695 -24.72 -31.53 -5.42
C VAL A 695 -25.32 -31.01 -4.10
N THR A 696 -25.02 -29.77 -3.73
CA THR A 696 -25.59 -29.09 -2.56
C THR A 696 -26.66 -28.05 -2.92
N GLY A 697 -26.95 -27.82 -4.21
CA GLY A 697 -27.92 -26.83 -4.66
C GLY A 697 -27.51 -25.37 -4.44
N LEU A 698 -26.21 -25.11 -4.30
CA LEU A 698 -25.62 -23.77 -4.17
C LEU A 698 -25.09 -23.28 -5.52
N LYS A 699 -24.81 -21.98 -5.59
CA LYS A 699 -24.11 -21.38 -6.74
C LYS A 699 -22.59 -21.37 -6.51
N PRO A 700 -21.75 -21.57 -7.54
CA PRO A 700 -20.32 -21.32 -7.41
C PRO A 700 -20.04 -19.83 -7.16
N GLY A 701 -19.20 -19.52 -6.17
CA GLY A 701 -18.84 -18.16 -5.77
C GLY A 701 -17.45 -17.76 -6.27
N GLU A 702 -16.43 -17.95 -5.43
CA GLU A 702 -15.04 -17.57 -5.73
C GLU A 702 -14.06 -18.70 -5.39
N PHE A 703 -12.99 -18.81 -6.18
CA PHE A 703 -11.83 -19.63 -5.87
C PHE A 703 -10.62 -18.75 -5.51
N VAL A 704 -10.06 -18.97 -4.31
CA VAL A 704 -8.87 -18.26 -3.80
C VAL A 704 -7.70 -19.22 -3.71
N HIS A 705 -6.61 -18.93 -4.43
CA HIS A 705 -5.43 -19.78 -4.50
C HIS A 705 -4.27 -19.15 -3.73
N THR A 706 -3.96 -19.67 -2.54
CA THR A 706 -2.84 -19.26 -1.70
C THR A 706 -1.67 -20.22 -1.91
N MET A 707 -0.47 -19.68 -2.17
CA MET A 707 0.74 -20.45 -2.49
C MET A 707 1.87 -20.12 -1.51
N GLY A 708 2.58 -21.15 -1.06
CA GLY A 708 3.80 -21.08 -0.26
C GLY A 708 5.01 -20.78 -1.14
N ASP A 709 5.82 -21.80 -1.47
CA ASP A 709 6.93 -21.66 -2.41
C ASP A 709 6.40 -21.59 -3.86
N CYS A 710 6.35 -20.37 -4.40
CA CYS A 710 5.89 -20.06 -5.73
C CYS A 710 7.12 -19.93 -6.65
N HIS A 711 7.27 -20.84 -7.60
CA HIS A 711 8.51 -20.99 -8.34
C HIS A 711 8.34 -21.24 -9.84
N VAL A 712 9.37 -20.86 -10.58
CA VAL A 712 9.57 -21.14 -12.00
C VAL A 712 10.85 -21.95 -12.16
N TYR A 713 10.77 -23.11 -12.81
CA TYR A 713 11.97 -23.87 -13.18
C TYR A 713 12.77 -23.14 -14.26
N VAL A 714 14.09 -23.20 -14.18
CA VAL A 714 14.99 -22.52 -15.13
C VAL A 714 14.75 -22.96 -16.57
N ASN A 715 14.42 -24.24 -16.79
CA ASN A 715 14.10 -24.78 -18.12
C ASN A 715 12.70 -24.36 -18.64
N HIS A 716 11.89 -23.64 -17.86
CA HIS A 716 10.59 -23.10 -18.28
C HIS A 716 10.63 -21.59 -18.57
N ILE A 717 11.74 -20.90 -18.27
CA ILE A 717 11.83 -19.43 -18.37
C ILE A 717 11.47 -18.94 -19.77
N SER A 718 12.08 -19.51 -20.82
CA SER A 718 11.82 -19.08 -22.21
C SER A 718 10.35 -19.28 -22.62
N ALA A 719 9.76 -20.41 -22.24
CA ALA A 719 8.36 -20.73 -22.48
C ALA A 719 7.41 -19.74 -21.76
N LEU A 720 7.74 -19.39 -20.52
CA LEU A 720 6.94 -18.47 -19.71
C LEU A 720 7.10 -17.01 -20.14
N GLU A 721 8.30 -16.60 -20.57
CA GLU A 721 8.53 -15.28 -21.20
C GLU A 721 7.75 -15.13 -22.51
N GLU A 722 7.53 -16.22 -23.26
CA GLU A 722 6.61 -16.22 -24.40
C GLU A 722 5.14 -16.11 -23.94
N GLN A 723 4.75 -16.89 -22.92
CA GLN A 723 3.38 -16.90 -22.41
C GLN A 723 2.94 -15.52 -21.90
N VAL A 724 3.79 -14.84 -21.14
CA VAL A 724 3.52 -13.52 -20.55
C VAL A 724 3.24 -12.44 -21.60
N LYS A 725 3.75 -12.60 -22.83
CA LYS A 725 3.50 -11.66 -23.94
C LYS A 725 2.12 -11.83 -24.57
N ARG A 726 1.39 -12.91 -24.25
CA ARG A 726 0.07 -13.21 -24.82
C ARG A 726 -1.00 -12.49 -24.01
N GLU A 727 -1.82 -11.69 -24.67
CA GLU A 727 -2.98 -11.06 -24.04
C GLU A 727 -4.03 -12.14 -23.69
N PRO A 728 -4.52 -12.21 -22.44
CA PRO A 728 -5.58 -13.13 -22.06
C PRO A 728 -6.83 -12.95 -22.93
N ARG A 729 -7.48 -14.06 -23.25
CA ARG A 729 -8.82 -14.09 -23.84
C ARG A 729 -9.82 -14.38 -22.73
N GLU A 730 -11.09 -14.06 -22.99
CA GLU A 730 -12.19 -14.39 -22.08
C GLU A 730 -12.15 -15.84 -21.61
N PHE A 731 -12.33 -16.03 -20.31
CA PHE A 731 -12.48 -17.36 -19.74
C PHE A 731 -13.70 -18.08 -20.35
N PRO A 732 -13.61 -19.41 -20.51
CA PRO A 732 -14.76 -20.19 -20.93
C PRO A 732 -15.86 -20.19 -19.87
N LYS A 733 -17.04 -20.64 -20.28
CA LYS A 733 -18.08 -21.02 -19.33
C LYS A 733 -18.07 -22.53 -19.09
N LEU A 734 -18.31 -22.94 -17.85
CA LEU A 734 -18.51 -24.35 -17.51
C LEU A 734 -19.99 -24.63 -17.31
N ARG A 735 -20.50 -25.65 -18.02
CA ARG A 735 -21.85 -26.18 -17.83
C ARG A 735 -21.77 -27.63 -17.37
N VAL A 736 -22.45 -27.94 -16.27
CA VAL A 736 -22.72 -29.33 -15.88
C VAL A 736 -23.99 -29.77 -16.62
N VAL A 737 -23.87 -30.73 -17.53
CA VAL A 737 -24.97 -31.08 -18.47
C VAL A 737 -26.02 -31.99 -17.85
N ARG A 738 -25.62 -32.83 -16.90
CA ARG A 738 -26.50 -33.78 -16.21
C ARG A 738 -26.76 -33.34 -14.77
N GLU A 739 -27.99 -33.54 -14.30
CA GLU A 739 -28.30 -33.34 -12.89
C GLU A 739 -27.75 -34.53 -12.06
N VAL A 740 -26.53 -34.37 -11.55
CA VAL A 740 -25.87 -35.33 -10.65
C VAL A 740 -26.24 -35.04 -9.20
N LYS A 741 -26.53 -36.07 -8.38
CA LYS A 741 -26.98 -35.92 -6.98
C LYS A 741 -25.92 -36.24 -5.94
N ASP A 742 -24.99 -37.13 -6.28
CA ASP A 742 -23.87 -37.51 -5.43
C ASP A 742 -22.54 -37.10 -6.09
N ILE A 743 -21.54 -36.76 -5.28
CA ILE A 743 -20.22 -36.34 -5.79
C ILE A 743 -19.51 -37.50 -6.50
N ASP A 744 -19.82 -38.74 -6.12
CA ASP A 744 -19.23 -39.97 -6.67
C ASP A 744 -19.84 -40.38 -8.02
N ASP A 745 -20.98 -39.79 -8.39
CA ASP A 745 -21.71 -40.12 -9.62
C ASP A 745 -21.26 -39.33 -10.86
N PHE A 746 -20.35 -38.36 -10.71
CA PHE A 746 -19.86 -37.55 -11.83
C PHE A 746 -18.97 -38.37 -12.79
N THR A 747 -19.14 -38.14 -14.09
CA THR A 747 -18.27 -38.66 -15.15
C THR A 747 -17.68 -37.50 -15.97
N ALA A 748 -16.67 -37.79 -16.79
CA ALA A 748 -15.99 -36.75 -17.57
C ALA A 748 -16.93 -36.07 -18.58
N GLU A 749 -17.93 -36.80 -19.07
CA GLU A 749 -18.94 -36.33 -20.03
C GLU A 749 -19.94 -35.34 -19.43
N ASP A 750 -20.02 -35.25 -18.09
CA ASP A 750 -20.93 -34.32 -17.43
C ASP A 750 -20.48 -32.86 -17.53
N PHE A 751 -19.25 -32.60 -17.97
CA PHE A 751 -18.65 -31.27 -18.00
C PHE A 751 -18.43 -30.75 -19.42
N GLU A 752 -19.11 -29.66 -19.75
CA GLU A 752 -18.99 -29.01 -21.04
C GLU A 752 -18.37 -27.62 -20.91
N LEU A 753 -17.28 -27.39 -21.63
CA LEU A 753 -16.65 -26.08 -21.76
C LEU A 753 -17.18 -25.33 -22.97
N ILE A 754 -17.79 -24.18 -22.71
CA ILE A 754 -18.35 -23.30 -23.73
C ILE A 754 -17.36 -22.17 -24.00
N ASP A 755 -17.09 -21.92 -25.28
CA ASP A 755 -16.23 -20.82 -25.76
C ASP A 755 -14.76 -20.84 -25.30
N TYR A 756 -14.20 -22.01 -24.96
CA TYR A 756 -12.76 -22.11 -24.65
C TYR A 756 -11.87 -21.90 -25.89
N LYS A 757 -11.33 -20.70 -26.03
CA LYS A 757 -10.51 -20.27 -27.18
C LYS A 757 -9.07 -19.95 -26.76
N PRO A 758 -8.27 -20.89 -26.25
CA PRO A 758 -6.91 -20.59 -25.80
C PRO A 758 -5.94 -20.36 -26.97
N TYR A 759 -4.79 -19.78 -26.67
CA TYR A 759 -3.62 -19.83 -27.53
C TYR A 759 -3.07 -21.27 -27.63
N PRO A 760 -2.21 -21.56 -28.64
CA PRO A 760 -1.57 -22.85 -28.79
C PRO A 760 -0.81 -23.31 -27.54
N LYS A 761 -0.67 -24.62 -27.39
CA LYS A 761 0.11 -25.26 -26.32
C LYS A 761 1.55 -24.74 -26.35
N ILE A 762 2.09 -24.43 -25.16
CA ILE A 762 3.52 -24.19 -24.96
C ILE A 762 4.09 -25.42 -24.30
N TYR A 763 5.14 -25.99 -24.88
CA TYR A 763 5.76 -27.19 -24.36
C TYR A 763 6.69 -26.84 -23.20
N MET A 764 6.50 -27.51 -22.06
CA MET A 764 7.35 -27.42 -20.88
C MET A 764 7.54 -28.84 -20.34
N LYS A 765 8.79 -29.24 -20.10
CA LYS A 765 9.14 -30.57 -19.58
C LYS A 765 9.00 -30.59 -18.06
N MET A 766 8.37 -31.62 -17.50
CA MET A 766 8.29 -31.81 -16.05
C MET A 766 9.70 -32.04 -15.46
N ALA A 767 9.94 -31.52 -14.26
CA ALA A 767 11.14 -31.81 -13.48
C ALA A 767 10.83 -32.93 -12.49
N VAL A 768 11.51 -34.06 -12.63
CA VAL A 768 11.29 -35.28 -11.83
C VAL A 768 12.21 -35.30 -10.62
#